data_AF-A0A1H0WTK4-F1
#
_entry.id   AF-A0A1H0WTK4-F1
#
_cell.length_a   1.000
_cell.length_b   1.000
_cell.length_c   1.000
_cell.angle_alpha   90.00
_cell.angle_beta   90.00
_cell.angle_gamma   90.00
#
_symmetry.space_group_name_H-M   'P 1'
#
loop_
_entity.id
_entity.type
_entity.pdbx_description
1 polymer ?
#
loop_
_entity_poly.entity_id
_entity_poly.type
_entity_poly.pdbx_seq_one_letter_code
_entity_poly.pdbx_strand_id
1 'polypeptide(L)'
;MLIEGFDLPSLRLLAYHDKHRSLPATAQLIGRLARVDDRYPQPSVLVTAKDIDVFPELEGVVRNLYGEDQDWVTVLPGIIDDEIQNHRENRQYARQFDDAPPDLALDAVQPLRRAVIRELRPRIDTTSRAFEDGVIHEDLRVGKALRGKLILYSGLNPAGTTLMVITESVERPAWHNAPGLDSPRYQLHLVSRRDATRTDRPDLLFVNVEDNGLGRDLLDLIDVRKRSDLADPGKLQAAFDSLTRQSVSSVGLRNNYGGSTGTTSYRMFAGKGVDRGLREVDTAYGSLGHAMIQVAGDEGTFTAGVATAKGKYWETRYSALLRYEAFLDELAERYWFPPGAQTGQLLPQVNRGTRLTAWPIELPIAVELDPALIGMGWTIEDVGPLDALDFEADMVQPGRDRLVLRALITSEDTRRVVWTGELDLTAEATAVGDDLLVSRGYGVAVSLSDLLTDRPPTIFFGNGDTVHGSVIVNGRSTTRPLPNMEYSSLSWTGVDLEAETRKKAAENGKGRSIHEELETYLLAQPKRGQHRWILHNDGGGEFADYVVIEIDGTAVSVGLWHAKYAGGKTASVRVTDLQEVVAQAIKSRRWITDPGFWTELGKRLTGASKPKATVVHGRIRQLLVICGAAGRAENLSFARSRPLVQGTVAIVQPGLSYKKHRTQLTAEKLSAVQVRDLLTVFHDSVLQVARPVMLCSA
;
A
#
# COMPACT_ATOMS: atom_id res chain seq x y z
N MET A 1 -20.83 -31.35 18.45
CA MET A 1 -21.82 -32.29 19.03
C MET A 1 -21.48 -32.76 20.46
N LEU A 2 -20.53 -32.13 21.17
CA LEU A 2 -20.41 -32.24 22.63
C LEU A 2 -20.98 -30.95 23.22
N ILE A 3 -22.31 -30.91 23.41
CA ILE A 3 -23.00 -29.75 23.99
C ILE A 3 -23.05 -29.93 25.52
N GLU A 4 -23.13 -28.82 26.26
CA GLU A 4 -23.24 -28.69 27.72
C GLU A 4 -23.69 -29.94 28.50
N GLY A 5 -22.96 -30.26 29.58
CA GLY A 5 -23.34 -31.31 30.55
C GLY A 5 -22.63 -32.67 30.39
N PHE A 6 -21.89 -32.90 29.30
CA PHE A 6 -21.07 -34.12 29.15
C PHE A 6 -19.73 -34.02 29.90
N ASP A 7 -19.62 -34.70 31.05
CA ASP A 7 -18.39 -34.80 31.85
C ASP A 7 -17.90 -36.25 31.90
N LEU A 8 -16.73 -36.52 31.31
CA LEU A 8 -16.13 -37.85 31.26
C LEU A 8 -14.64 -37.75 31.68
N PRO A 9 -14.31 -38.04 32.95
CA PRO A 9 -12.94 -37.90 33.46
C PRO A 9 -11.90 -38.80 32.77
N SER A 10 -12.36 -39.86 32.09
CA SER A 10 -11.50 -40.76 31.31
C SER A 10 -11.20 -40.27 29.89
N LEU A 11 -11.71 -39.10 29.48
CA LEU A 11 -11.49 -38.55 28.14
C LEU A 11 -10.04 -38.07 27.99
N ARG A 12 -9.27 -38.76 27.15
CA ARG A 12 -7.84 -38.47 26.91
C ARG A 12 -7.46 -38.31 25.43
N LEU A 13 -8.35 -38.68 24.52
CA LEU A 13 -8.14 -38.50 23.08
C LEU A 13 -9.36 -37.80 22.51
N LEU A 14 -9.16 -36.67 21.83
CA LEU A 14 -10.22 -35.92 21.16
C LEU A 14 -9.82 -35.63 19.71
N ALA A 15 -10.66 -36.01 18.75
CA ALA A 15 -10.51 -35.63 17.36
C ALA A 15 -11.44 -34.45 17.04
N TYR A 16 -10.85 -33.30 16.72
CA TYR A 16 -11.56 -32.04 16.50
C TYR A 16 -11.64 -31.72 15.01
N HIS A 17 -12.72 -32.17 14.39
CA HIS A 17 -12.94 -32.06 12.95
C HIS A 17 -13.51 -30.70 12.52
N ASP A 18 -14.54 -30.20 13.21
CA ASP A 18 -15.16 -28.90 12.96
C ASP A 18 -14.93 -27.98 14.15
N LYS A 19 -14.13 -26.93 13.96
CA LYS A 19 -13.77 -25.98 15.01
C LYS A 19 -14.97 -25.09 15.36
N HIS A 20 -15.24 -24.93 16.66
CA HIS A 20 -16.11 -23.88 17.17
C HIS A 20 -15.58 -22.52 16.71
N ARG A 21 -16.49 -21.65 16.26
CA ARG A 21 -16.16 -20.28 15.83
C ARG A 21 -15.83 -19.36 17.00
N SER A 22 -16.17 -19.74 18.23
CA SER A 22 -15.93 -18.96 19.44
C SER A 22 -14.81 -19.56 20.30
N LEU A 23 -13.96 -18.69 20.83
CA LEU A 23 -12.90 -19.04 21.76
C LEU A 23 -13.45 -19.63 23.07
N PRO A 24 -14.54 -19.11 23.70
CA PRO A 24 -15.13 -19.71 24.90
C PRO A 24 -15.54 -21.17 24.74
N ALA A 25 -16.18 -21.53 23.63
CA ALA A 25 -16.58 -22.92 23.38
C ALA A 25 -15.36 -23.83 23.17
N THR A 26 -14.31 -23.31 22.52
CA THR A 26 -13.04 -24.01 22.33
C THR A 26 -12.30 -24.19 23.66
N ALA A 27 -12.19 -23.15 24.48
CA ALA A 27 -11.57 -23.20 25.81
C ALA A 27 -12.33 -24.14 26.76
N GLN A 28 -13.67 -24.14 26.71
CA GLN A 28 -14.49 -25.07 27.50
C GLN A 28 -14.27 -26.53 27.08
N LEU A 29 -14.14 -26.80 25.77
CA LEU A 29 -13.87 -28.13 25.24
C LEU A 29 -12.47 -28.63 25.64
N ILE A 30 -11.44 -27.82 25.44
CA ILE A 30 -10.05 -28.16 25.81
C ILE A 30 -9.92 -28.24 27.34
N GLY A 31 -10.61 -27.39 28.10
CA GLY A 31 -10.65 -27.44 29.56
C GLY A 31 -11.23 -28.75 30.11
N ARG A 32 -12.15 -29.42 29.38
CA ARG A 32 -12.60 -30.77 29.75
C ARG A 32 -11.51 -31.83 29.51
N LEU A 33 -10.68 -31.64 28.50
CA LEU A 33 -9.57 -32.53 28.14
C LEU A 33 -8.33 -32.33 29.05
N ALA A 34 -8.11 -31.11 29.55
CA ALA A 34 -6.98 -30.73 30.40
C ALA A 34 -7.14 -31.12 31.88
N ARG A 35 -8.30 -31.66 32.30
CA ARG A 35 -8.52 -32.07 33.69
C ARG A 35 -7.63 -33.24 34.10
N VAL A 36 -6.91 -33.06 35.19
CA VAL A 36 -6.11 -34.11 35.84
C VAL A 36 -7.05 -34.97 36.70
N ASP A 37 -7.04 -36.29 36.49
CA ASP A 37 -7.74 -37.28 37.32
C ASP A 37 -6.71 -38.36 37.68
N ASP A 38 -6.50 -38.60 38.98
CA ASP A 38 -5.48 -39.52 39.50
C ASP A 38 -5.65 -40.96 38.99
N ARG A 39 -6.87 -41.34 38.58
CA ARG A 39 -7.16 -42.67 38.02
C ARG A 39 -6.71 -42.81 36.57
N TYR A 40 -6.44 -41.70 35.89
CA TYR A 40 -6.09 -41.64 34.48
C TYR A 40 -4.91 -40.68 34.24
N PRO A 41 -3.69 -41.02 34.69
CA PRO A 41 -2.53 -40.11 34.70
C PRO A 41 -1.91 -39.87 33.32
N GLN A 42 -2.38 -40.55 32.28
CA GLN A 42 -1.87 -40.40 30.92
C GLN A 42 -2.12 -38.99 30.35
N PRO A 43 -1.20 -38.47 29.51
CA PRO A 43 -1.39 -37.17 28.85
C PRO A 43 -2.56 -37.21 27.87
N SER A 44 -3.27 -36.09 27.79
CA SER A 44 -4.36 -35.92 26.84
C SER A 44 -3.84 -35.49 25.47
N VAL A 45 -4.43 -36.01 24.41
CA VAL A 45 -4.07 -35.75 23.01
C VAL A 45 -5.26 -35.16 22.27
N LEU A 46 -5.04 -34.00 21.65
CA LEU A 46 -5.99 -33.35 20.75
C LEU A 46 -5.48 -33.52 19.31
N VAL A 47 -6.29 -34.13 18.46
CA VAL A 47 -6.02 -34.24 17.03
C VAL A 47 -6.93 -33.26 16.30
N THR A 48 -6.37 -32.17 15.76
CA THR A 48 -7.10 -31.18 14.97
C THR A 48 -6.65 -31.24 13.50
N ALA A 49 -7.56 -30.92 12.57
CA ALA A 49 -7.17 -30.69 11.18
C ALA A 49 -6.12 -29.56 11.10
N LYS A 50 -5.13 -29.74 10.20
CA LYS A 50 -3.99 -28.83 9.97
C LYS A 50 -4.41 -27.57 9.20
N ASP A 51 -5.46 -26.94 9.67
CA ASP A 51 -6.06 -25.77 9.05
C ASP A 51 -5.58 -24.53 9.80
N ILE A 52 -4.32 -24.15 9.51
CA ILE A 52 -3.79 -22.81 9.78
C ILE A 52 -4.42 -21.78 8.83
N ASP A 53 -5.06 -22.23 7.73
CA ASP A 53 -5.60 -21.36 6.68
C ASP A 53 -7.11 -21.03 6.81
N VAL A 54 -7.83 -21.55 7.82
CA VAL A 54 -9.32 -21.50 7.83
C VAL A 54 -9.90 -20.33 8.63
N PHE A 55 -9.22 -19.80 9.65
CA PHE A 55 -9.70 -18.61 10.41
C PHE A 55 -8.53 -17.72 10.91
N PRO A 56 -8.11 -16.70 10.13
CA PRO A 56 -7.07 -15.74 10.53
C PRO A 56 -7.40 -14.97 11.81
N GLU A 57 -8.69 -14.86 12.16
CA GLU A 57 -9.17 -14.18 13.37
C GLU A 57 -8.83 -14.91 14.67
N LEU A 58 -8.46 -16.19 14.60
CA LEU A 58 -8.13 -17.04 15.75
C LEU A 58 -6.60 -17.25 15.92
N GLU A 59 -5.77 -16.58 15.10
CA GLU A 59 -4.35 -16.91 14.88
C GLU A 59 -3.44 -16.75 16.12
N GLY A 60 -3.85 -15.94 17.10
CA GLY A 60 -3.07 -15.71 18.33
C GLY A 60 -3.37 -16.73 19.44
N VAL A 61 -4.49 -16.55 20.13
CA VAL A 61 -4.85 -17.31 21.35
C VAL A 61 -5.00 -18.81 21.09
N VAL A 62 -5.60 -19.17 19.96
CA VAL A 62 -5.87 -20.58 19.60
C VAL A 62 -4.61 -21.29 19.11
N ARG A 63 -3.61 -20.56 18.59
CA ARG A 63 -2.31 -21.13 18.23
C ARG A 63 -1.48 -21.51 19.46
N ASN A 64 -1.56 -20.73 20.53
CA ASN A 64 -0.97 -21.12 21.82
C ASN A 64 -1.63 -22.39 22.38
N LEU A 65 -2.93 -22.61 22.12
CA LEU A 65 -3.62 -23.83 22.52
C LEU A 65 -3.28 -25.04 21.64
N TYR A 66 -2.99 -24.84 20.36
CA TYR A 66 -2.67 -25.93 19.40
C TYR A 66 -1.17 -26.13 19.16
N GLY A 67 -0.29 -25.45 19.91
CA GLY A 67 1.14 -25.71 19.85
C GLY A 67 1.47 -27.14 20.27
N GLU A 68 2.52 -27.71 19.70
CA GLU A 68 3.06 -29.00 20.18
C GLU A 68 3.55 -28.83 21.63
N ASP A 69 3.30 -29.85 22.47
CA ASP A 69 3.70 -29.95 23.87
C ASP A 69 3.22 -28.81 24.81
N GLN A 70 2.04 -28.26 24.54
CA GLN A 70 1.45 -27.19 25.37
C GLN A 70 0.81 -27.73 26.66
N ASP A 71 1.13 -27.09 27.79
CA ASP A 71 0.50 -27.39 29.08
C ASP A 71 -0.81 -26.60 29.25
N TRP A 72 -1.91 -27.19 28.79
CA TRP A 72 -3.24 -26.57 28.86
C TRP A 72 -3.70 -26.25 30.29
N VAL A 73 -3.18 -26.92 31.32
CA VAL A 73 -3.52 -26.62 32.73
C VAL A 73 -3.00 -25.24 33.12
N THR A 74 -1.90 -24.80 32.52
CA THR A 74 -1.29 -23.49 32.78
C THR A 74 -1.78 -22.41 31.82
N VAL A 75 -2.04 -22.75 30.55
CA VAL A 75 -2.40 -21.78 29.50
C VAL A 75 -3.88 -21.40 29.51
N LEU A 76 -4.79 -22.34 29.77
CA LEU A 76 -6.25 -22.07 29.74
C LEU A 76 -6.71 -21.09 30.81
N PRO A 77 -6.26 -21.16 32.08
CA PRO A 77 -6.65 -20.19 33.09
C PRO A 77 -6.31 -18.76 32.68
N GLY A 78 -5.10 -18.53 32.16
CA GLY A 78 -4.68 -17.20 31.69
C GLY A 78 -5.57 -16.65 30.58
N ILE A 79 -5.91 -17.48 29.59
CA ILE A 79 -6.79 -17.07 28.48
C ILE A 79 -8.20 -16.71 28.97
N ILE A 80 -8.77 -17.52 29.87
CA ILE A 80 -10.10 -17.29 30.43
C ILE A 80 -10.09 -16.05 31.34
N ASP A 81 -9.06 -15.88 32.16
CA ASP A 81 -8.90 -14.73 33.04
C ASP A 81 -8.74 -13.44 32.22
N ASP A 82 -7.95 -13.45 31.15
CA ASP A 82 -7.79 -12.33 30.22
C ASP A 82 -9.10 -11.97 29.52
N GLU A 83 -9.89 -12.95 29.06
CA GLU A 83 -11.20 -12.72 28.43
C GLU A 83 -12.22 -12.16 29.44
N ILE A 84 -12.26 -12.71 30.66
CA ILE A 84 -13.11 -12.20 31.74
C ILE A 84 -12.69 -10.76 32.10
N GLN A 85 -11.39 -10.50 32.20
CA GLN A 85 -10.87 -9.17 32.52
C GLN A 85 -11.23 -8.17 31.42
N ASN A 86 -11.00 -8.50 30.15
CA ASN A 86 -11.41 -7.69 29.01
C ASN A 86 -12.93 -7.40 29.01
N HIS A 87 -13.76 -8.41 29.28
CA HIS A 87 -15.21 -8.20 29.40
C HIS A 87 -15.59 -7.29 30.57
N ARG A 88 -14.92 -7.43 31.72
CA ARG A 88 -15.13 -6.55 32.88
C ARG A 88 -14.74 -5.11 32.57
N GLU A 89 -13.59 -4.90 31.94
CA GLU A 89 -13.09 -3.58 31.54
C GLU A 89 -14.00 -2.93 30.50
N ASN A 90 -14.41 -3.66 29.46
CA ASN A 90 -15.34 -3.16 28.46
C ASN A 90 -16.69 -2.76 29.07
N ARG A 91 -17.22 -3.58 29.99
CA ARG A 91 -18.47 -3.26 30.71
C ARG A 91 -18.30 -2.07 31.65
N GLN A 92 -17.18 -1.97 32.34
CA GLN A 92 -16.87 -0.83 33.19
C GLN A 92 -16.73 0.46 32.39
N TYR A 93 -16.13 0.39 31.19
CA TYR A 93 -16.02 1.51 30.27
C TYR A 93 -17.40 1.94 29.74
N ALA A 94 -18.21 0.98 29.28
CA ALA A 94 -19.56 1.25 28.76
C ALA A 94 -20.51 1.88 29.79
N ARG A 95 -20.40 1.49 31.06
CA ARG A 95 -21.22 2.06 32.16
C ARG A 95 -20.96 3.53 32.48
N GLN A 96 -19.89 4.09 31.95
CA GLN A 96 -19.53 5.50 32.17
C GLN A 96 -20.12 6.43 31.11
N PHE A 97 -20.77 5.88 30.08
CA PHE A 97 -21.57 6.64 29.13
C PHE A 97 -22.95 6.98 29.72
N ASP A 98 -23.64 7.93 29.09
CA ASP A 98 -25.04 8.26 29.40
C ASP A 98 -25.96 7.04 29.22
N ASP A 99 -27.10 7.04 29.92
CA ASP A 99 -28.06 5.94 29.88
C ASP A 99 -28.56 5.68 28.44
N ALA A 100 -28.36 4.44 27.99
CA ALA A 100 -28.84 3.96 26.70
C ALA A 100 -30.25 3.36 26.80
N PRO A 101 -31.03 3.35 25.69
CA PRO A 101 -32.27 2.59 25.62
C PRO A 101 -32.07 1.10 25.98
N PRO A 102 -33.08 0.42 26.54
CA PRO A 102 -32.96 -0.98 27.00
C PRO A 102 -32.48 -1.96 25.91
N ASP A 103 -32.80 -1.68 24.65
CA ASP A 103 -32.43 -2.51 23.50
C ASP A 103 -30.99 -2.28 23.02
N LEU A 104 -30.26 -1.32 23.60
CA LEU A 104 -28.89 -0.95 23.22
C LEU A 104 -27.89 -1.27 24.35
N ALA A 105 -27.18 -2.39 24.21
CA ALA A 105 -26.07 -2.74 25.10
C ALA A 105 -24.76 -2.06 24.66
N LEU A 106 -24.38 -0.97 25.34
CA LEU A 106 -23.17 -0.21 25.00
C LEU A 106 -21.87 -1.03 25.13
N ASP A 107 -21.81 -2.03 26.02
CA ASP A 107 -20.65 -2.93 26.17
C ASP A 107 -20.49 -3.92 25.01
N ALA A 108 -21.52 -4.04 24.15
CA ALA A 108 -21.50 -4.84 22.93
C ALA A 108 -21.25 -4.02 21.66
N VAL A 109 -21.11 -2.69 21.75
CA VAL A 109 -20.84 -1.85 20.58
C VAL A 109 -19.42 -2.10 20.08
N GLN A 110 -19.31 -2.44 18.81
CA GLN A 110 -18.03 -2.72 18.15
C GLN A 110 -17.90 -1.89 16.87
N PRO A 111 -17.22 -0.74 16.90
CA PRO A 111 -16.95 0.03 15.70
C PRO A 111 -15.95 -0.70 14.79
N LEU A 112 -16.11 -0.54 13.48
CA LEU A 112 -15.04 -0.84 12.53
C LEU A 112 -13.89 0.14 12.78
N ARG A 113 -12.65 -0.35 12.90
CA ARG A 113 -11.45 0.48 13.05
C ARG A 113 -11.19 1.29 11.79
N ARG A 114 -11.83 2.45 11.67
CA ARG A 114 -11.66 3.39 10.56
C ARG A 114 -11.88 4.81 11.04
N ALA A 115 -11.24 5.76 10.37
CA ALA A 115 -11.52 7.17 10.60
C ALA A 115 -11.14 7.99 9.37
N VAL A 116 -11.90 9.05 9.12
CA VAL A 116 -11.40 10.24 8.41
C VAL A 116 -10.71 11.12 9.44
N ILE A 117 -9.44 11.41 9.21
CA ILE A 117 -8.58 12.17 10.11
C ILE A 117 -8.59 13.63 9.66
N ARG A 118 -8.76 14.54 10.61
CA ARG A 118 -8.70 15.97 10.43
C ARG A 118 -7.71 16.59 11.42
N GLU A 119 -6.95 17.58 10.98
CA GLU A 119 -6.09 18.41 11.83
C GLU A 119 -6.89 19.64 12.28
N LEU A 120 -6.96 19.88 13.59
CA LEU A 120 -7.54 21.10 14.14
C LEU A 120 -6.54 22.26 13.96
N ARG A 121 -7.03 23.41 13.49
CA ARG A 121 -6.17 24.59 13.26
C ARG A 121 -5.66 25.16 14.59
N PRO A 122 -4.39 25.60 14.69
CA PRO A 122 -3.82 26.09 15.94
C PRO A 122 -4.54 27.35 16.46
N ARG A 123 -5.07 27.29 17.70
CA ARG A 123 -5.35 28.39 18.65
C ARG A 123 -5.65 29.78 18.04
N ILE A 124 -6.75 29.90 17.31
CA ILE A 124 -7.60 31.11 17.35
C ILE A 124 -8.87 30.66 18.06
N ASP A 125 -8.94 30.90 19.38
CA ASP A 125 -10.13 30.67 20.22
C ASP A 125 -10.98 29.44 19.81
N THR A 126 -10.34 28.27 19.84
CA THR A 126 -10.86 27.00 19.29
C THR A 126 -11.80 26.29 20.26
N THR A 127 -12.82 26.99 20.75
CA THR A 127 -13.85 26.41 21.61
C THR A 127 -14.85 25.58 20.80
N SER A 128 -14.55 24.30 20.60
CA SER A 128 -15.61 23.32 20.28
C SER A 128 -16.33 22.98 21.58
N ARG A 129 -17.50 23.60 21.81
CA ARG A 129 -18.31 23.42 23.04
C ARG A 129 -18.55 21.95 23.41
N ALA A 130 -18.67 21.06 22.42
CA ALA A 130 -18.97 19.66 22.67
C ALA A 130 -17.90 18.91 23.49
N PHE A 131 -16.61 19.15 23.23
CA PHE A 131 -15.51 18.43 23.87
C PHE A 131 -14.91 19.18 25.06
N GLU A 132 -15.07 20.51 25.13
CA GLU A 132 -14.55 21.32 26.24
C GLU A 132 -15.56 21.55 27.36
N ASP A 133 -16.85 21.78 27.02
CA ASP A 133 -17.91 21.97 28.04
C ASP A 133 -18.57 20.63 28.43
N GLY A 134 -18.29 19.55 27.69
CA GLY A 134 -18.96 18.26 27.83
C GLY A 134 -20.45 18.31 27.47
N VAL A 135 -20.89 19.33 26.71
CA VAL A 135 -22.30 19.56 26.40
C VAL A 135 -22.63 19.11 24.98
N ILE A 136 -23.51 18.13 24.87
CA ILE A 136 -24.08 17.68 23.60
C ILE A 136 -25.07 18.73 23.08
N HIS A 137 -24.88 19.12 21.81
CA HIS A 137 -25.73 20.07 21.08
C HIS A 137 -27.21 19.64 21.10
N GLU A 138 -28.15 20.60 21.14
CA GLU A 138 -29.59 20.32 21.25
C GLU A 138 -30.11 19.43 20.11
N ASP A 139 -29.67 19.70 18.87
CA ASP A 139 -30.07 18.92 17.69
C ASP A 139 -29.47 17.51 17.63
N LEU A 140 -28.52 17.19 18.53
CA LEU A 140 -27.96 15.85 18.68
C LEU A 140 -28.65 15.05 19.79
N ARG A 141 -29.67 15.60 20.45
CA ARG A 141 -30.39 14.88 21.51
C ARG A 141 -31.25 13.75 20.96
N VAL A 142 -31.42 12.71 21.79
CA VAL A 142 -32.30 11.57 21.49
C VAL A 142 -33.69 12.06 21.08
N GLY A 143 -34.24 11.47 20.01
CA GLY A 143 -35.53 11.84 19.44
C GLY A 143 -35.49 12.96 18.40
N LYS A 144 -34.39 13.69 18.24
CA LYS A 144 -34.19 14.63 17.13
C LYS A 144 -33.86 13.87 15.84
N ALA A 145 -34.00 14.54 14.69
CA ALA A 145 -33.69 13.97 13.38
C ALA A 145 -32.47 14.65 12.76
N LEU A 146 -31.53 13.85 12.25
CA LEU A 146 -30.34 14.29 11.52
C LEU A 146 -30.37 13.70 10.11
N ARG A 147 -30.48 14.56 9.07
CA ARG A 147 -30.72 14.15 7.67
C ARG A 147 -31.85 13.12 7.50
N GLY A 148 -32.96 13.32 8.23
CA GLY A 148 -34.12 12.42 8.20
C GLY A 148 -33.95 11.10 8.97
N LYS A 149 -32.84 10.94 9.71
CA LYS A 149 -32.58 9.78 10.58
C LYS A 149 -32.82 10.15 12.03
N LEU A 150 -33.59 9.33 12.76
CA LEU A 150 -33.90 9.56 14.17
C LEU A 150 -32.67 9.26 15.03
N ILE A 151 -32.34 10.11 15.98
CA ILE A 151 -31.26 9.84 16.95
C ILE A 151 -31.81 8.96 18.07
N LEU A 152 -31.28 7.74 18.18
CA LEU A 152 -31.63 6.79 19.25
C LEU A 152 -30.74 6.93 20.47
N TYR A 153 -29.49 7.30 20.26
CA TYR A 153 -28.53 7.48 21.34
C TYR A 153 -27.56 8.60 20.96
N SER A 154 -27.22 9.44 21.93
CA SER A 154 -26.14 10.41 21.82
C SER A 154 -25.50 10.60 23.18
N GLY A 155 -24.19 10.37 23.28
CA GLY A 155 -23.46 10.46 24.53
C GLY A 155 -21.97 10.72 24.30
N LEU A 156 -21.32 11.36 25.28
CA LEU A 156 -19.87 11.47 25.31
C LEU A 156 -19.26 10.32 26.09
N ASN A 157 -18.03 9.96 25.73
CA ASN A 157 -17.22 9.08 26.55
C ASN A 157 -16.83 9.80 27.86
N PRO A 158 -16.30 9.07 28.85
CA PRO A 158 -16.06 9.60 30.20
C PRO A 158 -14.98 10.70 30.24
N ALA A 159 -14.05 10.64 29.29
CA ALA A 159 -13.00 11.64 29.13
C ALA A 159 -13.49 12.91 28.39
N GLY A 160 -14.72 12.92 27.86
CA GLY A 160 -15.23 14.02 27.04
C GLY A 160 -14.51 14.16 25.70
N THR A 161 -13.83 13.11 25.22
CA THR A 161 -13.02 13.13 23.99
C THR A 161 -13.68 12.43 22.81
N THR A 162 -14.69 11.59 23.03
CA THR A 162 -15.40 10.87 21.95
C THR A 162 -16.90 11.07 22.07
N LEU A 163 -17.50 11.65 21.03
CA LEU A 163 -18.95 11.74 20.84
C LEU A 163 -19.44 10.51 20.08
N MET A 164 -20.40 9.80 20.66
CA MET A 164 -21.09 8.67 20.04
C MET A 164 -22.53 9.02 19.74
N VAL A 165 -22.94 8.88 18.48
CA VAL A 165 -24.32 9.07 18.02
C VAL A 165 -24.76 7.82 17.27
N ILE A 166 -25.92 7.28 17.65
CA ILE A 166 -26.57 6.16 16.93
C ILE A 166 -27.87 6.67 16.32
N THR A 167 -27.99 6.50 15.01
CA THR A 167 -29.19 6.92 14.27
C THR A 167 -29.95 5.73 13.71
N GLU A 168 -31.26 5.82 13.68
CA GLU A 168 -32.18 4.90 13.03
C GLU A 168 -32.79 5.55 11.78
N SER A 169 -32.90 4.76 10.72
CA SER A 169 -33.59 5.12 9.50
C SER A 169 -34.38 3.93 8.98
N VAL A 170 -35.35 4.17 8.11
CA VAL A 170 -36.10 3.11 7.46
C VAL A 170 -35.53 2.90 6.06
N GLU A 171 -35.08 1.67 5.77
CA GLU A 171 -34.54 1.30 4.46
C GLU A 171 -35.55 0.43 3.70
N ARG A 172 -35.84 0.83 2.47
CA ARG A 172 -36.68 0.07 1.54
C ARG A 172 -35.80 -0.61 0.49
N PRO A 173 -36.06 -1.88 0.13
CA PRO A 173 -35.34 -2.55 -0.94
C PRO A 173 -35.43 -1.76 -2.24
N ALA A 174 -34.30 -1.56 -2.93
CA ALA A 174 -34.23 -0.74 -4.14
C ALA A 174 -35.14 -1.22 -5.29
N TRP A 175 -35.55 -2.50 -5.29
CA TRP A 175 -36.45 -3.10 -6.28
C TRP A 175 -37.94 -3.00 -5.90
N HIS A 176 -38.29 -2.35 -4.78
CA HIS A 176 -39.66 -2.20 -4.30
C HIS A 176 -39.96 -0.73 -3.95
N ASN A 177 -41.07 -0.18 -4.47
CA ASN A 177 -41.39 1.24 -4.30
C ASN A 177 -42.73 1.49 -3.56
N ALA A 178 -43.24 0.50 -2.84
CA ALA A 178 -44.42 0.63 -1.98
C ALA A 178 -44.05 0.43 -0.50
N PRO A 179 -44.80 1.03 0.45
CA PRO A 179 -44.65 0.71 1.87
C PRO A 179 -44.93 -0.76 2.16
N GLY A 180 -44.22 -1.36 3.11
CA GLY A 180 -44.52 -2.71 3.63
C GLY A 180 -43.35 -3.70 3.64
N LEU A 181 -42.28 -3.45 2.87
CA LEU A 181 -41.00 -4.19 2.95
C LEU A 181 -39.89 -3.34 3.57
N ASP A 182 -40.28 -2.39 4.40
CA ASP A 182 -39.42 -1.43 5.07
C ASP A 182 -38.71 -2.10 6.26
N SER A 183 -37.40 -1.93 6.40
CA SER A 183 -36.60 -2.48 7.51
C SER A 183 -35.86 -1.37 8.25
N PRO A 184 -35.75 -1.42 9.59
CA PRO A 184 -34.95 -0.46 10.33
C PRO A 184 -33.47 -0.67 10.02
N ARG A 185 -32.76 0.43 9.78
CA ARG A 185 -31.31 0.48 9.57
C ARG A 185 -30.70 1.40 10.62
N TYR A 186 -29.87 0.81 11.47
CA TYR A 186 -29.10 1.51 12.50
C TYR A 186 -27.71 1.85 11.99
N GLN A 187 -27.20 3.03 12.35
CA GLN A 187 -25.86 3.47 12.00
C GLN A 187 -25.16 4.08 13.21
N LEU A 188 -23.90 3.68 13.41
CA LEU A 188 -23.02 4.19 14.45
C LEU A 188 -22.13 5.29 13.88
N HIS A 189 -22.09 6.42 14.58
CA HIS A 189 -21.26 7.58 14.24
C HIS A 189 -20.39 7.93 15.44
N LEU A 190 -19.08 8.01 15.24
CA LEU A 190 -18.13 8.42 16.27
C LEU A 190 -17.32 9.62 15.80
N VAL A 191 -17.20 10.63 16.66
CA VAL A 191 -16.30 11.76 16.47
C VAL A 191 -15.40 11.88 17.69
N SER A 192 -14.10 11.67 17.50
CA SER A 192 -13.12 11.55 18.59
C SER A 192 -11.99 12.57 18.45
N ARG A 193 -11.76 13.37 19.49
CA ARG A 193 -10.64 14.31 19.60
C ARG A 193 -9.44 13.65 20.28
N ARG A 194 -8.23 13.97 19.81
CA ARG A 194 -6.96 13.65 20.48
C ARG A 194 -6.06 14.87 20.49
N ASP A 195 -5.60 15.22 21.69
CA ASP A 195 -4.76 16.39 21.89
C ASP A 195 -3.30 16.00 21.69
N ALA A 196 -2.58 16.82 20.94
CA ALA A 196 -1.19 16.55 20.67
C ALA A 196 -0.36 16.75 21.94
N THR A 197 0.53 15.80 22.23
CA THR A 197 1.44 15.89 23.38
C THR A 197 2.47 17.02 23.24
N ARG A 198 2.68 17.54 22.03
CA ARG A 198 3.59 18.66 21.72
C ARG A 198 2.86 19.80 21.02
N THR A 199 3.22 21.03 21.37
CA THR A 199 2.61 22.27 20.83
C THR A 199 2.94 22.56 19.36
N ASP A 200 3.91 21.87 18.77
CA ASP A 200 4.25 21.97 17.34
C ASP A 200 3.44 21.02 16.45
N ARG A 201 2.50 20.27 17.05
CA ARG A 201 1.62 19.34 16.37
C ARG A 201 0.17 19.78 16.53
N PRO A 202 -0.67 19.61 15.49
CA PRO A 202 -2.08 19.92 15.60
C PRO A 202 -2.80 18.81 16.39
N ASP A 203 -3.79 19.20 17.18
CA ASP A 203 -4.77 18.25 17.71
C ASP A 203 -5.49 17.56 16.53
N LEU A 204 -5.92 16.32 16.75
CA LEU A 204 -6.55 15.51 15.73
C LEU A 204 -8.01 15.25 16.04
N LEU A 205 -8.82 15.20 14.99
CA LEU A 205 -10.19 14.76 15.03
C LEU A 205 -10.38 13.54 14.12
N PHE A 206 -10.90 12.46 14.69
CA PHE A 206 -11.21 11.22 14.01
C PHE A 206 -12.71 11.11 13.80
N VAL A 207 -13.14 11.03 12.54
CA VAL A 207 -14.54 10.99 12.15
C VAL A 207 -14.84 9.61 11.56
N ASN A 208 -15.58 8.79 12.29
CA ASN A 208 -16.04 7.47 11.86
C ASN A 208 -17.54 7.52 11.60
N VAL A 209 -17.87 7.87 10.36
CA VAL A 209 -19.24 8.06 9.87
C VAL A 209 -19.35 7.36 8.52
N GLU A 210 -20.50 6.75 8.23
CA GLU A 210 -20.75 6.08 6.95
C GLU A 210 -21.09 7.04 5.81
N ASP A 211 -21.76 8.13 6.13
CA ASP A 211 -22.30 9.12 5.20
C ASP A 211 -21.54 10.45 5.33
N ASN A 212 -20.88 10.89 4.26
CA ASN A 212 -20.09 12.12 4.28
C ASN A 212 -20.93 13.37 4.59
N GLY A 213 -22.19 13.42 4.13
CA GLY A 213 -23.08 14.55 4.41
C GLY A 213 -23.48 14.60 5.89
N LEU A 214 -23.84 13.46 6.47
CA LEU A 214 -24.09 13.36 7.92
C LEU A 214 -22.83 13.70 8.71
N GLY A 215 -21.65 13.28 8.24
CA GLY A 215 -20.38 13.67 8.83
C GLY A 215 -20.17 15.18 8.82
N ARG A 216 -20.50 15.86 7.71
CA ARG A 216 -20.45 17.33 7.63
C ARG A 216 -21.40 17.98 8.65
N ASP A 217 -22.65 17.53 8.70
CA ASP A 217 -23.65 18.06 9.63
C ASP A 217 -23.21 17.86 11.10
N LEU A 218 -22.66 16.70 11.45
CA LEU A 218 -22.10 16.45 12.79
C LEU A 218 -20.96 17.42 13.11
N LEU A 219 -20.03 17.64 12.16
CA LEU A 219 -18.90 18.53 12.35
C LEU A 219 -19.32 20.01 12.43
N ASP A 220 -20.41 20.40 11.76
CA ASP A 220 -21.00 21.73 11.87
C ASP A 220 -21.69 21.92 13.24
N LEU A 221 -22.46 20.94 13.70
CA LEU A 221 -23.16 20.99 14.99
C LEU A 221 -22.22 21.06 16.19
N ILE A 222 -20.98 20.56 16.05
CA ILE A 222 -19.93 20.67 17.08
C ILE A 222 -18.91 21.78 16.78
N ASP A 223 -19.14 22.61 15.76
CA ASP A 223 -18.31 23.78 15.39
C ASP A 223 -16.83 23.46 15.13
N VAL A 224 -16.55 22.35 14.45
CA VAL A 224 -15.18 21.96 14.06
C VAL A 224 -14.97 21.87 12.56
N ARG A 225 -16.02 21.84 11.75
CA ARG A 225 -15.90 21.68 10.27
C ARG A 225 -14.99 22.72 9.65
N LYS A 226 -15.29 24.01 9.86
CA LYS A 226 -14.52 25.16 9.34
C LYS A 226 -13.22 25.44 10.10
N ARG A 227 -13.02 24.77 11.24
CA ARG A 227 -11.86 24.92 12.12
C ARG A 227 -10.86 23.76 11.99
N SER A 228 -11.10 22.85 11.06
CA SER A 228 -10.26 21.69 10.82
C SER A 228 -10.03 21.48 9.33
N ASP A 229 -8.85 20.96 9.01
CA ASP A 229 -8.45 20.58 7.66
C ASP A 229 -8.34 19.06 7.58
N LEU A 230 -8.58 18.46 6.42
CA LEU A 230 -8.28 17.04 6.22
C LEU A 230 -6.80 16.76 6.52
N ALA A 231 -6.51 15.56 7.03
CA ALA A 231 -5.16 15.13 7.33
C ALA A 231 -4.17 15.41 6.19
N ASP A 232 -2.96 15.84 6.54
CA ASP A 232 -1.90 16.07 5.59
C ASP A 232 -1.58 14.75 4.87
N PRO A 233 -1.66 14.70 3.53
CA PRO A 233 -1.45 13.48 2.77
C PRO A 233 -0.08 12.83 3.04
N GLY A 234 0.96 13.64 3.27
CA GLY A 234 2.32 13.19 3.53
C GLY A 234 2.46 12.56 4.92
N LYS A 235 1.92 13.22 5.97
CA LYS A 235 1.94 12.67 7.34
C LYS A 235 1.11 11.39 7.44
N LEU A 236 -0.08 11.35 6.83
CA LEU A 236 -0.93 10.17 6.81
C LEU A 236 -0.25 9.00 6.10
N GLN A 237 0.44 9.27 4.99
CA GLN A 237 1.22 8.25 4.30
C GLN A 237 2.38 7.76 5.16
N ALA A 238 3.13 8.65 5.83
CA ALA A 238 4.22 8.25 6.70
C ALA A 238 3.74 7.37 7.86
N ALA A 239 2.58 7.69 8.45
CA ALA A 239 1.93 6.85 9.45
C ALA A 239 1.59 5.46 8.88
N PHE A 240 1.03 5.39 7.68
CA PHE A 240 0.71 4.12 7.01
C PHE A 240 1.96 3.29 6.65
N ASP A 241 3.02 3.94 6.16
CA ASP A 241 4.29 3.30 5.80
C ASP A 241 5.08 2.79 7.03
N SER A 242 4.74 3.26 8.23
CA SER A 242 5.31 2.76 9.49
C SER A 242 4.81 1.37 9.89
N LEU A 243 3.76 0.85 9.23
CA LEU A 243 3.21 -0.48 9.48
C LEU A 243 4.15 -1.56 8.92
N THR A 244 4.25 -2.68 9.64
CA THR A 244 5.02 -3.85 9.21
C THR A 244 4.29 -4.57 8.08
N ARG A 245 4.54 -4.13 6.85
CA ARG A 245 3.90 -4.61 5.63
C ARG A 245 4.38 -6.01 5.25
N GLN A 246 3.47 -6.98 5.21
CA GLN A 246 3.75 -8.31 4.66
C GLN A 246 3.58 -8.37 3.15
N SER A 247 2.52 -7.77 2.62
CA SER A 247 2.25 -7.69 1.18
C SER A 247 1.32 -6.54 0.84
N VAL A 248 1.32 -6.10 -0.42
CA VAL A 248 0.36 -5.12 -0.96
C VAL A 248 -0.75 -5.89 -1.66
N SER A 249 -1.99 -5.70 -1.21
CA SER A 249 -3.18 -6.38 -1.74
C SER A 249 -3.84 -5.60 -2.87
N SER A 250 -3.93 -4.26 -2.74
CA SER A 250 -4.41 -3.40 -3.80
C SER A 250 -3.81 -2.00 -3.76
N VAL A 251 -3.72 -1.38 -4.93
CA VAL A 251 -3.32 0.02 -5.10
C VAL A 251 -4.22 0.65 -6.15
N GLY A 252 -4.78 1.82 -5.82
CA GLY A 252 -5.43 2.69 -6.80
C GLY A 252 -4.54 3.87 -7.16
N LEU A 253 -4.33 4.07 -8.45
CA LEU A 253 -3.62 5.22 -9.00
C LEU A 253 -4.60 6.10 -9.77
N ARG A 254 -4.63 7.39 -9.44
CA ARG A 254 -5.38 8.41 -10.17
C ARG A 254 -4.49 9.03 -11.23
N ASN A 255 -5.01 9.25 -12.43
CA ASN A 255 -4.26 9.90 -13.49
C ASN A 255 -4.15 11.41 -13.21
N ASN A 256 -2.94 11.98 -13.36
CA ASN A 256 -2.69 13.41 -13.14
C ASN A 256 -2.67 14.21 -14.45
N TYR A 257 -3.00 13.58 -15.58
CA TYR A 257 -3.11 14.24 -16.87
C TYR A 257 -4.55 14.15 -17.37
N GLY A 258 -5.03 15.22 -17.98
CA GLY A 258 -6.39 15.31 -18.53
C GLY A 258 -6.74 14.12 -19.41
N GLY A 259 -7.98 13.66 -19.31
CA GLY A 259 -8.45 12.45 -19.98
C GLY A 259 -8.46 12.62 -21.49
N SER A 260 -7.51 12.02 -22.20
CA SER A 260 -7.74 11.69 -23.62
C SER A 260 -8.71 10.52 -23.71
N THR A 261 -9.50 10.46 -24.79
CA THR A 261 -10.41 9.34 -25.06
C THR A 261 -9.68 8.00 -24.96
N GLY A 262 -10.16 7.13 -24.06
CA GLY A 262 -9.56 5.82 -23.78
C GLY A 262 -8.56 5.79 -22.61
N THR A 263 -8.22 6.93 -22.01
CA THR A 263 -7.36 6.98 -20.81
C THR A 263 -8.20 6.87 -19.54
N THR A 264 -7.93 5.86 -18.72
CA THR A 264 -8.61 5.66 -17.43
C THR A 264 -8.21 6.76 -16.43
N SER A 265 -9.19 7.52 -15.93
CA SER A 265 -9.01 8.51 -14.86
C SER A 265 -8.54 7.88 -13.54
N TYR A 266 -8.90 6.62 -13.31
CA TYR A 266 -8.50 5.83 -12.15
C TYR A 266 -8.18 4.39 -12.53
N ARG A 267 -7.05 3.87 -12.05
CA ARG A 267 -6.58 2.50 -12.27
C ARG A 267 -6.45 1.79 -10.94
N MET A 268 -7.02 0.60 -10.83
CA MET A 268 -6.87 -0.25 -9.65
C MET A 268 -6.11 -1.50 -10.02
N PHE A 269 -5.10 -1.81 -9.22
CA PHE A 269 -4.31 -3.03 -9.33
C PHE A 269 -4.56 -3.84 -8.06
N ALA A 270 -4.93 -5.11 -8.19
CA ALA A 270 -5.26 -5.99 -7.08
C ALA A 270 -4.61 -7.37 -7.26
N GLY A 271 -4.16 -7.98 -6.17
CA GLY A 271 -3.40 -9.23 -6.17
C GLY A 271 -2.43 -9.34 -4.99
N LYS A 272 -1.69 -10.44 -4.88
CA LYS A 272 -0.68 -10.61 -3.81
C LYS A 272 0.66 -9.99 -4.25
N GLY A 273 1.09 -8.93 -3.58
CA GLY A 273 2.36 -8.26 -3.89
C GLY A 273 2.30 -7.43 -5.18
N VAL A 274 1.17 -6.77 -5.40
CA VAL A 274 0.89 -5.96 -6.61
C VAL A 274 1.97 -4.92 -6.88
N ASP A 275 2.52 -4.33 -5.83
CA ASP A 275 3.57 -3.32 -5.88
C ASP A 275 4.81 -3.78 -6.67
N ARG A 276 5.14 -5.08 -6.61
CA ARG A 276 6.26 -5.66 -7.35
C ARG A 276 5.99 -5.79 -8.85
N GLY A 277 4.72 -5.89 -9.24
CA GLY A 277 4.29 -6.06 -10.64
C GLY A 277 4.07 -4.74 -11.39
N LEU A 278 4.00 -3.62 -10.68
CA LEU A 278 3.76 -2.30 -11.28
C LEU A 278 4.99 -1.82 -12.06
N ARG A 279 4.80 -1.50 -13.34
CA ARG A 279 5.84 -0.94 -14.20
C ARG A 279 5.97 0.56 -13.95
N GLU A 280 7.07 1.14 -14.41
CA GLU A 280 7.22 2.60 -14.33
C GLU A 280 6.10 3.31 -15.12
N VAL A 281 5.71 2.79 -16.29
CA VAL A 281 4.58 3.33 -17.07
C VAL A 281 3.24 3.30 -16.32
N ASP A 282 3.07 2.37 -15.38
CA ASP A 282 1.86 2.29 -14.57
C ASP A 282 1.82 3.40 -13.50
N THR A 283 3.00 3.82 -13.03
CA THR A 283 3.16 4.74 -11.89
C THR A 283 3.60 6.15 -12.27
N ALA A 284 4.18 6.35 -13.46
CA ALA A 284 4.82 7.60 -13.91
C ALA A 284 3.86 8.79 -13.97
N TYR A 285 2.60 8.53 -14.33
CA TYR A 285 1.54 9.52 -14.53
C TYR A 285 0.44 9.45 -13.47
N GLY A 286 0.65 8.61 -12.45
CA GLY A 286 -0.32 8.36 -11.39
C GLY A 286 -0.01 9.12 -10.11
N SER A 287 -1.05 9.56 -9.40
CA SER A 287 -0.99 9.81 -7.97
C SER A 287 -1.64 8.69 -7.16
N LEU A 288 -1.15 8.47 -5.93
CA LEU A 288 -1.72 7.44 -5.06
C LEU A 288 -3.12 7.86 -4.61
N GLY A 289 -4.15 7.12 -5.04
CA GLY A 289 -5.52 7.33 -4.60
C GLY A 289 -5.84 6.53 -3.34
N HIS A 290 -5.57 5.22 -3.36
CA HIS A 290 -5.64 4.36 -2.18
C HIS A 290 -4.58 3.26 -2.21
N ALA A 291 -4.29 2.72 -1.04
CA ALA A 291 -3.53 1.49 -0.90
C ALA A 291 -4.18 0.58 0.15
N MET A 292 -4.07 -0.73 -0.06
CA MET A 292 -4.37 -1.74 0.94
C MET A 292 -3.17 -2.68 1.08
N ILE A 293 -2.82 -2.98 2.32
CA ILE A 293 -1.70 -3.84 2.68
C ILE A 293 -2.13 -4.90 3.70
N GLN A 294 -1.48 -6.04 3.66
CA GLN A 294 -1.50 -7.01 4.77
C GLN A 294 -0.46 -6.60 5.80
N VAL A 295 -0.89 -6.48 7.05
CA VAL A 295 -0.06 -6.10 8.20
C VAL A 295 -0.01 -7.27 9.18
N ALA A 296 1.15 -7.49 9.77
CA ALA A 296 1.29 -8.35 10.94
C ALA A 296 1.18 -7.49 12.21
N GLY A 297 0.22 -7.79 13.08
CA GLY A 297 0.11 -7.18 14.40
C GLY A 297 0.07 -8.22 15.51
N ASP A 298 0.05 -7.75 16.76
CA ASP A 298 0.05 -8.61 17.95
C ASP A 298 -1.22 -9.47 18.06
N GLU A 299 -2.33 -8.98 17.50
CA GLU A 299 -3.62 -9.67 17.45
C GLU A 299 -3.83 -10.46 16.15
N GLY A 300 -2.76 -10.78 15.41
CA GLY A 300 -2.80 -11.55 14.16
C GLY A 300 -2.62 -10.70 12.90
N THR A 301 -2.80 -11.34 11.74
CA THR A 301 -2.72 -10.68 10.44
C THR A 301 -4.02 -9.96 10.07
N PHE A 302 -3.92 -8.76 9.51
CA PHE A 302 -5.10 -7.99 9.07
C PHE A 302 -4.81 -7.10 7.86
N THR A 303 -5.88 -6.71 7.16
CA THR A 303 -5.78 -5.74 6.07
C THR A 303 -5.93 -4.33 6.61
N ALA A 304 -4.93 -3.48 6.38
CA ALA A 304 -5.00 -2.04 6.60
C ALA A 304 -5.08 -1.32 5.25
N GLY A 305 -5.76 -0.18 5.20
CA GLY A 305 -5.80 0.66 4.01
C GLY A 305 -5.80 2.14 4.32
N VAL A 306 -5.38 2.90 3.31
CA VAL A 306 -5.28 4.37 3.37
C VAL A 306 -5.79 4.97 2.07
N ALA A 307 -6.44 6.12 2.18
CA ALA A 307 -6.76 7.01 1.07
C ALA A 307 -6.33 8.43 1.45
N THR A 308 -5.10 8.80 1.08
CA THR A 308 -4.43 10.03 1.52
C THR A 308 -5.20 11.28 1.14
N ALA A 309 -5.72 11.35 -0.09
CA ALA A 309 -6.52 12.48 -0.57
C ALA A 309 -7.87 12.64 0.17
N LYS A 310 -8.35 11.59 0.85
CA LYS A 310 -9.59 11.62 1.65
C LYS A 310 -9.29 11.68 3.16
N GLY A 311 -8.02 11.81 3.55
CA GLY A 311 -7.61 11.75 4.95
C GLY A 311 -8.04 10.47 5.67
N LYS A 312 -8.28 9.36 4.95
CA LYS A 312 -8.95 8.18 5.50
C LYS A 312 -7.98 7.03 5.77
N TYR A 313 -8.11 6.41 6.94
CA TYR A 313 -7.43 5.18 7.33
C TYR A 313 -8.45 4.14 7.79
N TRP A 314 -8.21 2.85 7.51
CA TRP A 314 -9.04 1.76 8.02
C TRP A 314 -8.28 0.45 8.20
N GLU A 315 -8.76 -0.37 9.13
CA GLU A 315 -8.41 -1.77 9.32
C GLU A 315 -9.68 -2.60 9.13
N THR A 316 -9.55 -3.78 8.54
CA THR A 316 -10.65 -4.75 8.33
C THR A 316 -11.02 -5.49 9.62
N ARG A 317 -11.21 -4.76 10.73
CA ARG A 317 -11.43 -5.30 12.06
C ARG A 317 -12.43 -4.50 12.86
N TYR A 318 -13.34 -5.21 13.51
CA TYR A 318 -14.21 -4.66 14.53
C TYR A 318 -13.56 -4.86 15.90
N SER A 319 -13.73 -3.90 16.81
CA SER A 319 -13.23 -4.00 18.17
C SER A 319 -14.18 -3.34 19.16
N ALA A 320 -14.19 -3.79 20.42
CA ALA A 320 -14.94 -3.12 21.47
C ALA A 320 -14.54 -1.64 21.61
N LEU A 321 -15.45 -0.79 22.09
CA LEU A 321 -15.25 0.66 22.20
C LEU A 321 -13.93 1.04 22.90
N LEU A 322 -13.59 0.38 24.01
CA LEU A 322 -12.34 0.67 24.74
C LEU A 322 -11.09 0.41 23.88
N ARG A 323 -11.07 -0.70 23.14
CA ARG A 323 -9.95 -1.02 22.23
C ARG A 323 -9.94 -0.10 21.00
N TYR A 324 -11.11 0.36 20.56
CA TYR A 324 -11.22 1.36 19.50
C TYR A 324 -10.59 2.69 19.91
N GLU A 325 -10.78 3.15 21.16
CA GLU A 325 -10.10 4.35 21.68
C GLU A 325 -8.59 4.19 21.69
N ALA A 326 -8.07 3.05 22.15
CA ALA A 326 -6.64 2.75 22.12
C ALA A 326 -6.09 2.70 20.69
N PHE A 327 -6.85 2.16 19.74
CA PHE A 327 -6.52 2.20 18.32
C PHE A 327 -6.39 3.64 17.80
N LEU A 328 -7.28 4.56 18.21
CA LEU A 328 -7.18 5.97 17.83
C LEU A 328 -5.94 6.63 18.44
N ASP A 329 -5.57 6.28 19.68
CA ASP A 329 -4.35 6.77 20.32
C ASP A 329 -3.10 6.31 19.55
N GLU A 330 -3.04 5.00 19.22
CA GLU A 330 -1.96 4.42 18.42
C GLU A 330 -1.85 5.07 17.03
N LEU A 331 -2.99 5.35 16.38
CA LEU A 331 -3.03 6.01 15.08
C LEU A 331 -2.62 7.49 15.17
N ALA A 332 -3.04 8.20 16.21
CA ALA A 332 -2.65 9.59 16.48
C ALA A 332 -1.14 9.71 16.70
N GLU A 333 -0.57 8.84 17.53
CA GLU A 333 0.88 8.78 17.78
C GLU A 333 1.67 8.51 16.48
N ARG A 334 1.23 7.55 15.66
CA ARG A 334 1.86 7.31 14.33
C ARG A 334 1.72 8.50 13.39
N TYR A 335 0.63 9.24 13.45
CA TYR A 335 0.41 10.42 12.61
C TYR A 335 1.31 11.59 13.04
N TRP A 336 1.42 11.86 14.33
CA TRP A 336 2.29 12.92 14.86
C TRP A 336 3.77 12.55 14.72
N PHE A 337 4.13 11.32 15.06
CA PHE A 337 5.50 10.83 15.15
C PHE A 337 5.67 9.51 14.40
N PRO A 338 5.58 9.52 13.05
CA PRO A 338 5.67 8.30 12.27
C PRO A 338 7.03 7.62 12.50
N PRO A 339 7.04 6.36 12.99
CA PRO A 339 8.26 5.57 13.05
C PRO A 339 8.88 5.42 11.66
N GLY A 340 10.21 5.22 11.59
CA GLY A 340 10.87 4.92 10.33
C GLY A 340 10.27 3.68 9.66
N ALA A 341 9.95 3.78 8.36
CA ALA A 341 9.33 2.70 7.61
C ALA A 341 10.24 1.46 7.55
N GLN A 342 9.91 0.39 8.28
CA GLN A 342 10.72 -0.83 8.35
C GLN A 342 10.86 -1.50 6.97
N THR A 343 9.81 -1.46 6.16
CA THR A 343 9.76 -2.05 4.81
C THR A 343 9.99 -1.03 3.69
N GLY A 344 10.37 0.20 4.04
CA GLY A 344 10.45 1.32 3.11
C GLY A 344 9.07 1.83 2.65
N GLN A 345 9.10 3.01 2.02
CA GLN A 345 7.91 3.71 1.52
C GLN A 345 7.16 2.87 0.49
N LEU A 346 5.83 2.79 0.58
CA LEU A 346 5.01 2.15 -0.44
C LEU A 346 5.00 2.98 -1.74
N LEU A 347 5.51 2.43 -2.85
CA LEU A 347 5.54 3.07 -4.18
C LEU A 347 6.25 4.44 -4.21
N PRO A 348 7.53 4.54 -3.80
CA PRO A 348 8.24 5.82 -3.67
C PRO A 348 8.21 6.67 -4.95
N GLN A 349 8.10 6.04 -6.11
CA GLN A 349 8.03 6.66 -7.43
C GLN A 349 6.68 7.28 -7.81
N VAL A 350 5.63 7.19 -6.98
CA VAL A 350 4.29 7.76 -7.26
C VAL A 350 4.17 9.15 -6.61
N ASN A 351 3.62 10.15 -7.31
CA ASN A 351 3.33 11.44 -6.68
C ASN A 351 2.13 11.29 -5.73
N ARG A 352 2.12 11.91 -4.56
CA ARG A 352 1.01 11.78 -3.60
C ARG A 352 0.26 13.08 -3.37
N GLY A 353 0.74 14.14 -4.02
CA GLY A 353 0.32 15.50 -3.75
C GLY A 353 0.68 15.97 -2.35
N THR A 354 0.47 17.25 -2.13
CA THR A 354 0.55 17.91 -0.84
C THR A 354 -0.78 18.59 -0.55
N ARG A 355 -1.03 18.96 0.72
CA ARG A 355 -2.18 19.80 1.04
C ARG A 355 -2.15 21.06 0.18
N LEU A 356 -3.31 21.43 -0.36
CA LEU A 356 -3.49 22.71 -1.04
C LEU A 356 -3.49 23.83 0.01
N THR A 357 -2.41 24.62 0.05
CA THR A 357 -2.28 25.77 0.96
C THR A 357 -2.49 27.11 0.27
N ALA A 358 -2.37 27.12 -1.06
CA ALA A 358 -2.68 28.25 -1.93
C ALA A 358 -3.04 27.70 -3.31
N TRP A 359 -3.97 28.37 -4.00
CA TRP A 359 -4.28 28.04 -5.39
C TRP A 359 -3.12 28.41 -6.31
N PRO A 360 -2.81 27.60 -7.33
CA PRO A 360 -1.90 28.00 -8.40
C PRO A 360 -2.38 29.30 -9.07
N ILE A 361 -1.44 30.19 -9.36
CA ILE A 361 -1.71 31.47 -10.06
C ILE A 361 -1.62 31.33 -11.59
N GLU A 362 -1.31 30.13 -12.05
CA GLU A 362 -1.23 29.73 -13.45
C GLU A 362 -2.63 29.54 -14.05
N LEU A 363 -2.68 29.50 -15.39
CA LEU A 363 -3.91 29.31 -16.15
C LEU A 363 -4.59 27.95 -15.84
N PRO A 364 -5.83 27.93 -15.31
CA PRO A 364 -6.63 26.72 -15.33
C PRO A 364 -6.95 26.38 -16.79
N ILE A 365 -6.47 25.23 -17.27
CA ILE A 365 -6.68 24.75 -18.63
C ILE A 365 -8.01 24.01 -18.74
N ALA A 366 -8.33 23.18 -17.75
CA ALA A 366 -9.49 22.31 -17.79
C ALA A 366 -10.03 22.03 -16.38
N VAL A 367 -11.35 21.87 -16.30
CA VAL A 367 -12.03 21.36 -15.12
C VAL A 367 -12.81 20.11 -15.52
N GLU A 368 -12.48 18.98 -14.92
CA GLU A 368 -13.17 17.71 -15.14
C GLU A 368 -14.00 17.35 -13.90
N LEU A 369 -15.27 17.01 -14.09
CA LEU A 369 -16.11 16.47 -13.01
C LEU A 369 -15.53 15.16 -12.47
N ASP A 370 -15.85 14.83 -11.21
CA ASP A 370 -15.50 13.52 -10.66
C ASP A 370 -16.11 12.42 -11.56
N PRO A 371 -15.31 11.43 -12.01
CA PRO A 371 -15.78 10.38 -12.90
C PRO A 371 -17.00 9.60 -12.40
N ALA A 372 -17.24 9.56 -11.08
CA ALA A 372 -18.41 8.91 -10.50
C ALA A 372 -19.70 9.74 -10.62
N LEU A 373 -19.65 10.92 -11.25
CA LEU A 373 -20.83 11.72 -11.63
C LEU A 373 -21.19 11.53 -13.12
N ILE A 374 -20.22 11.22 -13.96
CA ILE A 374 -20.38 11.16 -15.44
C ILE A 374 -21.14 9.89 -15.84
N GLY A 375 -22.15 10.03 -16.71
CA GLY A 375 -22.95 8.89 -17.20
C GLY A 375 -23.82 8.24 -16.12
N MET A 376 -23.93 8.86 -14.94
CA MET A 376 -24.66 8.31 -13.80
C MET A 376 -26.12 8.80 -13.73
N GLY A 377 -26.55 9.62 -14.70
CA GLY A 377 -27.92 10.12 -14.81
C GLY A 377 -28.25 11.22 -13.79
N TRP A 378 -27.27 12.04 -13.43
CA TRP A 378 -27.51 13.25 -12.64
C TRP A 378 -28.15 14.32 -13.52
N THR A 379 -29.23 14.92 -13.04
CA THR A 379 -29.99 15.95 -13.73
C THR A 379 -30.15 17.17 -12.85
N ILE A 380 -29.97 18.33 -13.44
CA ILE A 380 -30.24 19.64 -12.83
C ILE A 380 -31.63 20.08 -13.25
N GLU A 381 -32.43 20.51 -12.27
CA GLU A 381 -33.77 21.07 -12.51
C GLU A 381 -33.71 22.25 -13.49
N ASP A 382 -34.59 22.28 -14.49
CA ASP A 382 -34.69 23.31 -15.55
C ASP A 382 -33.44 23.55 -16.43
N VAL A 383 -32.38 22.74 -16.28
CA VAL A 383 -31.13 22.85 -17.06
C VAL A 383 -30.87 21.60 -17.89
N GLY A 384 -31.02 20.40 -17.33
CA GLY A 384 -30.76 19.13 -18.02
C GLY A 384 -29.65 18.29 -17.38
N PRO A 385 -29.02 17.36 -18.13
CA PRO A 385 -27.99 16.46 -17.59
C PRO A 385 -26.75 17.21 -17.08
N LEU A 386 -26.26 16.84 -15.89
CA LEU A 386 -25.08 17.46 -15.29
C LEU A 386 -23.82 17.24 -16.14
N ASP A 387 -23.70 16.07 -16.77
CA ASP A 387 -22.57 15.70 -17.63
C ASP A 387 -22.62 16.33 -19.03
N ALA A 388 -23.66 17.11 -19.33
CA ALA A 388 -23.73 17.96 -20.52
C ALA A 388 -23.22 19.40 -20.27
N LEU A 389 -22.89 19.75 -19.02
CA LEU A 389 -22.33 21.05 -18.68
C LEU A 389 -20.81 21.06 -18.81
N ASP A 390 -20.28 22.12 -19.40
CA ASP A 390 -18.85 22.43 -19.34
C ASP A 390 -18.54 23.17 -18.05
N PHE A 391 -17.41 22.85 -17.42
CA PHE A 391 -16.91 23.54 -16.24
C PHE A 391 -15.65 24.31 -16.56
N GLU A 392 -15.59 25.56 -16.09
CA GLU A 392 -14.45 26.44 -16.28
C GLU A 392 -14.09 27.13 -14.98
N ALA A 393 -12.79 27.32 -14.74
CA ALA A 393 -12.29 28.01 -13.58
C ALA A 393 -11.59 29.31 -13.98
N ASP A 394 -11.77 30.35 -13.17
CA ASP A 394 -11.08 31.62 -13.37
C ASP A 394 -9.62 31.56 -12.91
N MET A 395 -8.79 32.42 -13.51
CA MET A 395 -7.47 32.74 -12.98
C MET A 395 -7.57 33.24 -11.53
N VAL A 396 -6.79 32.62 -10.63
CA VAL A 396 -6.73 33.06 -9.24
C VAL A 396 -5.79 34.27 -9.11
N GLN A 397 -6.26 35.29 -8.40
CA GLN A 397 -5.42 36.44 -8.06
C GLN A 397 -4.50 36.10 -6.87
N PRO A 398 -3.25 36.62 -6.84
CA PRO A 398 -2.36 36.41 -5.70
C PRO A 398 -3.02 36.77 -4.37
N GLY A 399 -2.97 35.85 -3.40
CA GLY A 399 -3.54 36.05 -2.05
C GLY A 399 -5.02 35.70 -1.90
N ARG A 400 -5.71 35.26 -2.95
CA ARG A 400 -7.05 34.66 -2.84
C ARG A 400 -6.95 33.19 -2.43
N ASP A 401 -7.79 32.78 -1.50
CA ASP A 401 -7.97 31.39 -1.01
C ASP A 401 -9.14 30.67 -1.72
N ARG A 402 -9.78 31.33 -2.68
CA ARG A 402 -10.92 30.83 -3.42
C ARG A 402 -10.70 30.86 -4.93
N LEU A 403 -11.13 29.79 -5.59
CA LEU A 403 -11.19 29.64 -7.04
C LEU A 403 -12.64 29.77 -7.51
N VAL A 404 -12.91 30.71 -8.42
CA VAL A 404 -14.24 30.83 -9.03
C VAL A 404 -14.41 29.74 -10.08
N LEU A 405 -15.52 29.01 -10.01
CA LEU A 405 -15.92 27.94 -10.91
C LEU A 405 -17.25 28.31 -11.58
N ARG A 406 -17.36 28.09 -12.89
CA ARG A 406 -18.58 28.34 -13.66
C ARG A 406 -19.00 27.06 -14.37
N ALA A 407 -20.30 26.77 -14.32
CA ALA A 407 -20.91 25.74 -15.15
C ALA A 407 -21.64 26.40 -16.32
N LEU A 408 -21.39 25.90 -17.53
CA LEU A 408 -21.87 26.49 -18.78
C LEU A 408 -22.62 25.46 -19.61
N ILE A 409 -23.69 25.91 -20.25
CA ILE A 409 -24.27 25.20 -21.40
C ILE A 409 -23.57 25.73 -22.65
N THR A 410 -22.96 24.82 -23.41
CA THR A 410 -22.36 25.11 -24.70
C THR A 410 -23.19 24.48 -25.82
N SER A 411 -23.62 25.30 -26.77
CA SER A 411 -24.23 24.89 -28.04
C SER A 411 -23.49 25.59 -29.19
N GLU A 412 -23.74 25.20 -30.44
CA GLU A 412 -23.00 25.72 -31.62
C GLU A 412 -22.89 27.26 -31.66
N ASP A 413 -23.93 27.97 -31.24
CA ASP A 413 -23.99 29.45 -31.31
C ASP A 413 -24.15 30.16 -29.95
N THR A 414 -24.34 29.42 -28.85
CA THR A 414 -24.56 30.05 -27.53
C THR A 414 -23.78 29.39 -26.42
N ARG A 415 -23.16 30.23 -25.59
CA ARG A 415 -22.47 29.82 -24.36
C ARG A 415 -23.03 30.59 -23.18
N ARG A 416 -23.84 29.91 -22.38
CA ARG A 416 -24.57 30.51 -21.26
C ARG A 416 -24.06 29.94 -19.95
N VAL A 417 -23.63 30.82 -19.05
CA VAL A 417 -23.35 30.45 -17.65
C VAL A 417 -24.67 30.17 -16.96
N VAL A 418 -24.80 28.98 -16.38
CA VAL A 418 -25.99 28.55 -15.62
C VAL A 418 -25.75 28.47 -14.12
N TRP A 419 -24.49 28.37 -13.71
CA TRP A 419 -24.10 28.40 -12.29
C TRP A 419 -22.72 29.03 -12.13
N THR A 420 -22.52 29.73 -11.03
CA THR A 420 -21.22 30.24 -10.58
C THR A 420 -21.07 29.89 -9.11
N GLY A 421 -19.90 29.38 -8.74
CA GLY A 421 -19.55 29.10 -7.35
C GLY A 421 -18.07 29.36 -7.09
N GLU A 422 -17.67 29.19 -5.84
CA GLU A 422 -16.31 29.31 -5.37
C GLU A 422 -15.90 28.02 -4.65
N LEU A 423 -14.71 27.50 -4.98
CA LEU A 423 -14.03 26.44 -4.25
C LEU A 423 -12.99 27.03 -3.30
N ASP A 424 -13.02 26.68 -2.03
CA ASP A 424 -11.98 27.05 -1.08
C ASP A 424 -10.80 26.04 -1.08
N LEU A 425 -9.77 26.31 -0.27
CA LEU A 425 -8.59 25.44 -0.16
C LEU A 425 -8.89 24.02 0.38
N THR A 426 -10.06 23.82 1.00
CA THR A 426 -10.54 22.52 1.47
C THR A 426 -11.44 21.82 0.46
N ALA A 427 -11.62 22.43 -0.72
CA ALA A 427 -12.54 22.05 -1.79
C ALA A 427 -14.02 22.04 -1.40
N GLU A 428 -14.40 22.86 -0.42
CA GLU A 428 -15.80 23.17 -0.20
C GLU A 428 -16.28 24.13 -1.28
N ALA A 429 -17.35 23.73 -1.98
CA ALA A 429 -18.00 24.54 -2.99
C ALA A 429 -19.08 25.41 -2.34
N THR A 430 -19.17 26.67 -2.76
CA THR A 430 -20.24 27.59 -2.35
C THR A 430 -20.77 28.33 -3.58
N ALA A 431 -22.09 28.30 -3.80
CA ALA A 431 -22.70 29.03 -4.89
C ALA A 431 -22.55 30.56 -4.70
N VAL A 432 -22.36 31.27 -5.81
CA VAL A 432 -22.42 32.73 -5.88
C VAL A 432 -23.81 33.08 -6.39
N GLY A 433 -24.72 33.41 -5.47
CA GLY A 433 -26.14 33.65 -5.75
C GLY A 433 -26.98 32.41 -5.46
N ASP A 434 -27.96 32.12 -6.32
CA ASP A 434 -28.81 30.94 -6.18
C ASP A 434 -28.05 29.67 -6.57
N ASP A 435 -28.16 28.64 -5.73
CA ASP A 435 -27.59 27.34 -6.05
C ASP A 435 -28.56 26.52 -6.93
N LEU A 436 -28.00 25.58 -7.69
CA LEU A 436 -28.79 24.67 -8.50
C LEU A 436 -29.11 23.40 -7.73
N LEU A 437 -30.30 22.83 -7.96
CA LEU A 437 -30.68 21.54 -7.42
C LEU A 437 -30.39 20.43 -8.42
N VAL A 438 -29.69 19.41 -7.93
CA VAL A 438 -29.30 18.22 -8.70
C VAL A 438 -29.90 16.97 -8.08
N SER A 439 -30.45 16.10 -8.92
CA SER A 439 -31.05 14.84 -8.49
C SER A 439 -30.59 13.71 -9.41
N ARG A 440 -30.73 12.48 -8.93
CA ARG A 440 -30.41 11.27 -9.70
C ARG A 440 -31.66 10.40 -9.77
N GLY A 441 -32.32 10.38 -10.92
CA GLY A 441 -33.62 9.71 -11.08
C GLY A 441 -34.66 10.25 -10.08
N TYR A 442 -35.33 9.35 -9.34
CA TYR A 442 -36.29 9.72 -8.28
C TYR A 442 -35.64 9.98 -6.91
N GLY A 443 -34.32 10.14 -6.85
CA GLY A 443 -33.61 10.46 -5.63
C GLY A 443 -33.94 11.86 -5.09
N VAL A 444 -33.67 12.08 -3.80
CA VAL A 444 -33.80 13.40 -3.17
C VAL A 444 -32.85 14.38 -3.84
N ALA A 445 -33.36 15.55 -4.21
CA ALA A 445 -32.54 16.63 -4.76
C ALA A 445 -31.56 17.16 -3.71
N VAL A 446 -30.32 17.41 -4.12
CA VAL A 446 -29.27 18.04 -3.31
C VAL A 446 -28.78 19.30 -4.02
N SER A 447 -28.12 20.21 -3.30
CA SER A 447 -27.51 21.38 -3.94
C SER A 447 -26.31 20.95 -4.80
N LEU A 448 -26.04 21.68 -5.89
CA LEU A 448 -24.87 21.45 -6.74
C LEU A 448 -23.59 21.71 -5.94
N SER A 449 -23.57 22.73 -5.07
CA SER A 449 -22.44 22.96 -4.17
C SER A 449 -22.16 21.78 -3.24
N ASP A 450 -23.20 21.14 -2.67
CA ASP A 450 -23.01 19.96 -1.84
C ASP A 450 -22.49 18.76 -2.63
N LEU A 451 -22.98 18.57 -3.86
CA LEU A 451 -22.53 17.51 -4.73
C LEU A 451 -21.06 17.69 -5.12
N LEU A 452 -20.66 18.91 -5.51
CA LEU A 452 -19.27 19.25 -5.83
C LEU A 452 -18.38 19.23 -4.59
N THR A 453 -18.91 19.48 -3.39
CA THR A 453 -18.14 19.31 -2.15
C THR A 453 -17.90 17.83 -1.82
N ASP A 454 -18.90 16.95 -2.02
CA ASP A 454 -18.73 15.50 -1.82
C ASP A 454 -17.85 14.88 -2.92
N ARG A 455 -17.95 15.40 -4.15
CA ARG A 455 -17.29 14.92 -5.36
C ARG A 455 -16.59 16.09 -6.07
N PRO A 456 -15.46 16.58 -5.51
CA PRO A 456 -14.77 17.74 -6.05
C PRO A 456 -14.28 17.48 -7.47
N PRO A 457 -14.42 18.47 -8.37
CA PRO A 457 -13.85 18.37 -9.70
C PRO A 457 -12.31 18.36 -9.63
N THR A 458 -11.70 17.91 -10.70
CA THR A 458 -10.24 17.95 -10.91
C THR A 458 -9.91 19.13 -11.80
N ILE A 459 -8.98 19.99 -11.35
CA ILE A 459 -8.58 21.20 -12.07
C ILE A 459 -7.14 21.05 -12.54
N PHE A 460 -6.92 21.24 -13.82
CA PHE A 460 -5.60 21.13 -14.46
C PHE A 460 -5.06 22.52 -14.80
N PHE A 461 -3.80 22.79 -14.46
CA PHE A 461 -3.15 24.09 -14.65
C PHE A 461 -2.08 24.06 -15.75
N GLY A 462 -1.77 25.25 -16.28
CA GLY A 462 -0.83 25.47 -17.38
C GLY A 462 0.60 24.98 -17.16
N ASN A 463 1.03 24.91 -15.91
CA ASN A 463 2.34 24.41 -15.50
C ASN A 463 2.37 22.88 -15.29
N GLY A 464 1.24 22.19 -15.48
CA GLY A 464 1.07 20.77 -15.23
C GLY A 464 0.66 20.41 -13.80
N ASP A 465 0.44 21.40 -12.93
CA ASP A 465 -0.15 21.16 -11.61
C ASP A 465 -1.59 20.69 -11.76
N THR A 466 -2.00 19.80 -10.86
CA THR A 466 -3.37 19.27 -10.81
C THR A 466 -3.89 19.40 -9.39
N VAL A 467 -5.05 20.02 -9.22
CA VAL A 467 -5.75 20.08 -7.94
C VAL A 467 -6.93 19.14 -7.97
N HIS A 468 -7.03 18.28 -6.96
CA HIS A 468 -8.18 17.40 -6.75
C HIS A 468 -8.56 17.39 -5.27
N GLY A 469 -9.75 17.91 -4.96
CA GLY A 469 -10.14 18.16 -3.57
C GLY A 469 -9.17 19.13 -2.90
N SER A 470 -8.81 18.87 -1.64
CA SER A 470 -7.85 19.68 -0.87
C SER A 470 -6.38 19.31 -1.13
N VAL A 471 -6.08 18.63 -2.24
CA VAL A 471 -4.74 18.12 -2.58
C VAL A 471 -4.27 18.68 -3.90
N ILE A 472 -3.04 19.21 -3.92
CA ILE A 472 -2.34 19.62 -5.13
C ILE A 472 -1.25 18.60 -5.46
N VAL A 473 -1.22 18.17 -6.71
CA VAL A 473 -0.16 17.36 -7.29
C VAL A 473 0.62 18.25 -8.24
N ASN A 474 1.85 18.60 -7.89
CA ASN A 474 2.66 19.41 -8.78
C ASN A 474 3.08 18.65 -10.05
N GLY A 475 3.07 19.37 -11.17
CA GLY A 475 3.56 18.88 -12.46
C GLY A 475 4.99 18.37 -12.32
N ARG A 476 5.24 17.13 -12.73
CA ARG A 476 6.60 16.59 -12.70
C ARG A 476 7.46 17.34 -13.71
N SER A 477 8.66 17.74 -13.29
CA SER A 477 9.77 17.91 -14.24
C SER A 477 9.86 16.64 -15.09
N THR A 478 10.03 16.79 -16.41
CA THR A 478 10.11 15.66 -17.35
C THR A 478 11.31 14.72 -17.08
N THR A 479 12.17 15.08 -16.13
CA THR A 479 13.29 14.28 -15.64
C THR A 479 12.82 13.08 -14.80
N ARG A 480 12.45 11.98 -15.48
CA ARG A 480 12.25 10.69 -14.81
C ARG A 480 13.55 10.26 -14.11
N PRO A 481 13.49 9.78 -12.86
CA PRO A 481 14.67 9.32 -12.13
C PRO A 481 15.27 8.08 -12.80
N LEU A 482 16.49 7.71 -12.41
CA LEU A 482 17.05 6.41 -12.77
C LEU A 482 16.24 5.30 -12.06
N PRO A 483 16.07 4.12 -12.71
CA PRO A 483 15.36 3.00 -12.09
C PRO A 483 16.06 2.57 -10.79
N ASN A 484 15.27 2.13 -9.81
CA ASN A 484 15.77 1.76 -8.49
C ASN A 484 16.47 0.39 -8.52
N MET A 485 17.69 0.37 -9.06
CA MET A 485 18.59 -0.77 -9.05
C MET A 485 19.93 -0.44 -8.39
N GLU A 486 20.73 -1.46 -8.11
CA GLU A 486 22.06 -1.25 -7.57
C GLU A 486 23.01 -0.73 -8.67
N TYR A 487 23.60 0.43 -8.41
CA TYR A 487 24.65 1.03 -9.24
C TYR A 487 25.98 0.96 -8.49
N SER A 488 26.92 0.20 -9.02
CA SER A 488 28.30 0.13 -8.56
C SER A 488 29.24 0.80 -9.56
N SER A 489 30.28 1.45 -9.03
CA SER A 489 31.31 2.11 -9.84
C SER A 489 32.68 1.48 -9.63
N LEU A 490 33.44 1.32 -10.72
CA LEU A 490 34.83 0.86 -10.72
C LEU A 490 35.73 1.90 -11.43
N SER A 491 37.00 2.01 -11.02
CA SER A 491 37.96 2.99 -11.58
C SER A 491 38.45 2.63 -12.99
N TRP A 492 38.36 1.34 -13.37
CA TRP A 492 38.84 0.78 -14.65
C TRP A 492 40.27 1.20 -15.04
N THR A 493 41.09 1.60 -14.05
CA THR A 493 42.44 2.13 -14.29
C THR A 493 43.37 1.00 -14.72
N GLY A 494 44.08 1.20 -15.82
CA GLY A 494 44.92 0.15 -16.41
C GLY A 494 44.15 -0.94 -17.15
N VAL A 495 42.86 -0.73 -17.41
CA VAL A 495 42.01 -1.63 -18.22
C VAL A 495 41.80 -1.04 -19.60
N ASP A 496 41.93 -1.86 -20.64
CA ASP A 496 41.58 -1.46 -21.99
C ASP A 496 40.07 -1.56 -22.20
N LEU A 497 39.38 -0.42 -22.15
CA LEU A 497 37.92 -0.36 -22.30
C LEU A 497 37.43 -0.81 -23.68
N GLU A 498 38.32 -0.88 -24.67
CA GLU A 498 38.00 -1.32 -26.03
C GLU A 498 38.20 -2.84 -26.20
N ALA A 499 38.59 -3.56 -25.14
CA ALA A 499 38.89 -4.99 -25.16
C ALA A 499 38.11 -5.77 -24.10
N GLU A 500 37.09 -6.52 -24.53
CA GLU A 500 36.36 -7.47 -23.68
C GLU A 500 37.28 -8.56 -23.12
N THR A 501 38.09 -9.16 -24.00
CA THR A 501 38.85 -10.39 -23.69
C THR A 501 40.37 -10.16 -23.62
N ARG A 502 41.06 -11.04 -22.89
CA ARG A 502 42.54 -11.09 -22.78
C ARG A 502 43.24 -11.00 -24.12
N LYS A 503 42.76 -11.77 -25.10
CA LYS A 503 43.35 -11.82 -26.44
C LYS A 503 43.32 -10.44 -27.09
N LYS A 504 42.20 -9.72 -26.97
CA LYS A 504 42.03 -8.41 -27.58
C LYS A 504 42.87 -7.34 -26.89
N ALA A 505 42.96 -7.37 -25.56
CA ALA A 505 43.82 -6.45 -24.81
C ALA A 505 45.31 -6.65 -25.15
N ALA A 506 45.74 -7.91 -25.31
CA ALA A 506 47.09 -8.25 -25.74
C ALA A 506 47.39 -7.77 -27.18
N GLU A 507 46.44 -7.93 -28.12
CA GLU A 507 46.54 -7.39 -29.49
C GLU A 507 46.67 -5.86 -29.50
N ASN A 508 45.96 -5.17 -28.61
CA ASN A 508 45.99 -3.72 -28.49
C ASN A 508 47.24 -3.18 -27.77
N GLY A 509 48.07 -4.06 -27.19
CA GLY A 509 49.27 -3.67 -26.45
C GLY A 509 48.97 -2.90 -25.16
N LYS A 510 47.77 -3.04 -24.58
CA LYS A 510 47.31 -2.27 -23.42
C LYS A 510 46.82 -3.20 -22.29
N GLY A 511 47.31 -2.95 -21.07
CA GLY A 511 46.64 -3.24 -19.80
C GLY A 511 45.97 -4.61 -19.62
N ARG A 512 44.97 -4.65 -18.74
CA ARG A 512 44.05 -5.79 -18.52
C ARG A 512 42.80 -5.62 -19.38
N SER A 513 42.15 -6.72 -19.75
CA SER A 513 40.83 -6.70 -20.40
C SER A 513 39.69 -6.49 -19.41
N ILE A 514 38.50 -6.15 -19.93
CA ILE A 514 37.29 -5.96 -19.11
C ILE A 514 36.93 -7.25 -18.36
N HIS A 515 37.02 -8.41 -19.02
CA HIS A 515 36.73 -9.70 -18.38
C HIS A 515 37.71 -10.01 -17.25
N GLU A 516 38.97 -9.60 -17.36
CA GLU A 516 39.96 -9.78 -16.28
C GLU A 516 39.69 -8.89 -15.07
N GLU A 517 39.30 -7.65 -15.32
CA GLU A 517 38.94 -6.74 -14.25
C GLU A 517 37.66 -7.18 -13.55
N LEU A 518 36.66 -7.65 -14.31
CA LEU A 518 35.44 -8.23 -13.76
C LEU A 518 35.73 -9.47 -12.92
N GLU A 519 36.58 -10.39 -13.40
CA GLU A 519 37.02 -11.56 -12.63
C GLU A 519 37.63 -11.14 -11.29
N THR A 520 38.53 -10.15 -11.32
CA THR A 520 39.18 -9.60 -10.12
C THR A 520 38.15 -9.00 -9.16
N TYR A 521 37.19 -8.22 -9.68
CA TYR A 521 36.10 -7.64 -8.90
C TYR A 521 35.24 -8.71 -8.23
N LEU A 522 34.85 -9.75 -8.97
CA LEU A 522 34.02 -10.84 -8.44
C LEU A 522 34.77 -11.66 -7.38
N LEU A 523 36.07 -11.92 -7.57
CA LEU A 523 36.91 -12.60 -6.59
C LEU A 523 37.06 -11.81 -5.29
N ALA A 524 37.12 -10.48 -5.37
CA ALA A 524 37.24 -9.60 -4.20
C ALA A 524 35.95 -9.46 -3.38
N GLN A 525 34.79 -9.81 -3.95
CA GLN A 525 33.52 -9.76 -3.21
C GLN A 525 33.53 -10.74 -2.03
N PRO A 526 32.98 -10.34 -0.86
CA PRO A 526 32.91 -11.22 0.30
C PRO A 526 32.01 -12.42 -0.02
N LYS A 527 32.50 -13.60 0.37
CA LYS A 527 31.72 -14.85 0.29
C LYS A 527 30.54 -14.75 1.27
N ARG A 528 29.31 -14.92 0.78
CA ARG A 528 28.09 -14.80 1.58
C ARG A 528 27.56 -16.16 2.05
N GLY A 529 27.75 -17.22 1.26
CA GLY A 529 27.34 -18.58 1.62
C GLY A 529 28.48 -19.52 2.01
N GLN A 530 28.15 -20.74 2.47
CA GLN A 530 29.12 -21.79 2.81
C GLN A 530 29.96 -22.25 1.61
N HIS A 531 29.39 -22.23 0.41
CA HIS A 531 30.07 -22.58 -0.83
C HIS A 531 29.89 -21.50 -1.90
N ARG A 532 30.94 -21.25 -2.68
CA ARG A 532 30.98 -20.24 -3.73
C ARG A 532 31.72 -20.76 -4.96
N TRP A 533 31.15 -20.53 -6.13
CA TRP A 533 31.78 -20.79 -7.43
C TRP A 533 31.70 -19.55 -8.31
N ILE A 534 32.78 -19.28 -9.04
CA ILE A 534 32.82 -18.28 -10.10
C ILE A 534 33.23 -19.02 -11.36
N LEU A 535 32.42 -18.90 -12.40
CA LEU A 535 32.57 -19.59 -13.68
C LEU A 535 32.73 -18.56 -14.78
N HIS A 536 33.69 -18.78 -15.67
CA HIS A 536 33.79 -18.09 -16.94
C HIS A 536 33.06 -18.91 -18.01
N ASN A 537 32.11 -18.29 -18.72
CA ASN A 537 31.31 -18.96 -19.76
C ASN A 537 31.18 -18.15 -21.06
N ASP A 538 32.25 -17.50 -21.51
CA ASP A 538 32.27 -16.71 -22.74
C ASP A 538 31.98 -17.55 -24.02
N GLY A 539 30.99 -17.11 -24.81
CA GLY A 539 30.77 -17.53 -26.19
C GLY A 539 29.30 -17.54 -26.63
N GLY A 540 29.08 -17.84 -27.92
CA GLY A 540 27.73 -17.88 -28.50
C GLY A 540 26.79 -18.86 -27.77
N GLY A 541 25.70 -18.35 -27.20
CA GLY A 541 24.73 -19.15 -26.45
C GLY A 541 25.14 -19.41 -24.99
N GLU A 542 26.04 -18.62 -24.42
CA GLU A 542 26.38 -18.58 -23.00
C GLU A 542 25.18 -18.37 -22.05
N PHE A 543 25.41 -18.64 -20.76
CA PHE A 543 24.53 -18.14 -19.71
C PHE A 543 24.75 -16.64 -19.49
N ALA A 544 26.03 -16.27 -19.34
CA ALA A 544 26.60 -14.94 -19.17
C ALA A 544 28.12 -15.07 -19.24
N ASP A 545 28.85 -13.98 -19.42
CA ASP A 545 30.33 -13.98 -19.41
C ASP A 545 30.88 -14.60 -18.12
N TYR A 546 30.29 -14.20 -16.98
CA TYR A 546 30.55 -14.82 -15.69
C TYR A 546 29.28 -15.27 -14.97
N VAL A 547 29.34 -16.46 -14.39
CA VAL A 547 28.29 -17.01 -13.53
C VAL A 547 28.84 -17.16 -12.12
N VAL A 548 28.13 -16.61 -11.14
CA VAL A 548 28.46 -16.74 -9.70
C VAL A 548 27.39 -17.59 -9.04
N ILE A 549 27.80 -18.63 -8.32
CA ILE A 549 26.87 -19.50 -7.59
C ILE A 549 27.28 -19.53 -6.13
N GLU A 550 26.35 -19.21 -5.22
CA GLU A 550 26.58 -19.35 -3.78
C GLU A 550 25.46 -20.18 -3.14
N ILE A 551 25.86 -21.04 -2.21
CA ILE A 551 24.96 -21.93 -1.47
C ILE A 551 25.22 -21.75 0.02
N ASP A 552 24.16 -21.52 0.77
CA ASP A 552 24.15 -21.49 2.23
C ASP A 552 22.94 -22.29 2.77
N GLY A 553 23.19 -23.48 3.32
CA GLY A 553 22.13 -24.40 3.69
C GLY A 553 21.22 -24.73 2.49
N THR A 554 19.95 -24.32 2.56
CA THR A 554 18.95 -24.49 1.49
C THR A 554 18.84 -23.28 0.56
N ALA A 555 19.47 -22.15 0.89
CA ALA A 555 19.45 -20.94 0.08
C ALA A 555 20.47 -21.05 -1.06
N VAL A 556 20.01 -20.83 -2.29
CA VAL A 556 20.83 -20.89 -3.50
C VAL A 556 20.73 -19.57 -4.23
N SER A 557 21.88 -18.97 -4.54
CA SER A 557 21.95 -17.75 -5.34
C SER A 557 22.72 -17.97 -6.63
N VAL A 558 22.24 -17.37 -7.72
CA VAL A 558 22.86 -17.42 -9.05
C VAL A 558 22.96 -16.01 -9.60
N GLY A 559 24.19 -15.55 -9.85
CA GLY A 559 24.49 -14.27 -10.49
C GLY A 559 24.94 -14.46 -11.94
N LEU A 560 24.30 -13.78 -12.87
CA LEU A 560 24.62 -13.77 -14.31
C LEU A 560 25.19 -12.40 -14.67
N TRP A 561 26.47 -12.32 -15.00
CA TRP A 561 27.21 -11.07 -15.24
C TRP A 561 27.60 -10.94 -16.70
N HIS A 562 27.09 -9.89 -17.36
CA HIS A 562 27.33 -9.60 -18.77
C HIS A 562 28.23 -8.37 -18.92
N ALA A 563 29.33 -8.49 -19.65
CA ALA A 563 30.31 -7.43 -19.86
C ALA A 563 30.50 -7.13 -21.34
N LYS A 564 30.52 -5.84 -21.68
CA LYS A 564 30.74 -5.39 -23.07
C LYS A 564 31.80 -4.31 -23.14
N TYR A 565 32.52 -4.24 -24.27
CA TYR A 565 33.46 -3.14 -24.51
C TYR A 565 32.73 -1.80 -24.59
N ALA A 566 33.50 -0.73 -24.40
CA ALA A 566 33.07 0.63 -24.63
C ALA A 566 33.40 1.03 -26.08
N GLY A 567 32.50 1.72 -26.77
CA GLY A 567 32.73 2.23 -28.14
C GLY A 567 33.77 3.37 -28.24
N GLY A 568 34.60 3.58 -27.22
CA GLY A 568 35.74 4.49 -27.29
C GLY A 568 36.43 4.69 -25.94
N LYS A 569 37.63 5.27 -26.03
CA LYS A 569 38.68 5.32 -24.98
C LYS A 569 38.30 5.98 -23.65
N THR A 570 37.24 6.78 -23.59
CA THR A 570 36.81 7.48 -22.38
C THR A 570 35.37 7.16 -22.03
N ALA A 571 35.09 7.06 -20.72
CA ALA A 571 33.74 6.87 -20.22
C ALA A 571 32.87 8.10 -20.58
N SER A 572 31.71 7.83 -21.15
CA SER A 572 30.74 8.80 -21.65
C SER A 572 29.31 8.25 -21.47
N VAL A 573 28.32 8.82 -22.18
CA VAL A 573 26.92 8.36 -22.13
C VAL A 573 26.52 8.00 -23.56
N ARG A 574 26.97 6.81 -24.00
CA ARG A 574 26.72 6.26 -25.33
C ARG A 574 25.65 5.20 -25.26
N VAL A 575 24.58 5.40 -26.01
CA VAL A 575 23.42 4.49 -26.04
C VAL A 575 23.82 3.12 -26.61
N THR A 576 24.65 3.13 -27.66
CA THR A 576 25.14 1.91 -28.33
C THR A 576 25.91 0.98 -27.40
N ASP A 577 26.69 1.54 -26.46
CA ASP A 577 27.45 0.76 -25.48
C ASP A 577 26.51 -0.05 -24.55
N LEU A 578 25.29 0.43 -24.29
CA LEU A 578 24.33 -0.27 -23.43
C LEU A 578 23.39 -1.22 -24.19
N GLN A 579 23.05 -0.94 -25.44
CA GLN A 579 22.01 -1.69 -26.16
C GLN A 579 22.30 -3.19 -26.21
N GLU A 580 23.54 -3.58 -26.54
CA GLU A 580 23.93 -4.99 -26.67
C GLU A 580 23.93 -5.71 -25.31
N VAL A 581 24.60 -5.13 -24.30
CA VAL A 581 24.72 -5.74 -22.97
C VAL A 581 23.36 -5.84 -22.27
N VAL A 582 22.48 -4.84 -22.43
CA VAL A 582 21.11 -4.88 -21.92
C VAL A 582 20.33 -6.01 -22.56
N ALA A 583 20.42 -6.17 -23.89
CA ALA A 583 19.71 -7.23 -24.59
C ALA A 583 20.20 -8.63 -24.17
N GLN A 584 21.51 -8.83 -23.98
CA GLN A 584 22.08 -10.09 -23.49
C GLN A 584 21.62 -10.39 -22.06
N ALA A 585 21.72 -9.41 -21.17
CA ALA A 585 21.31 -9.54 -19.77
C ALA A 585 19.81 -9.88 -19.64
N ILE A 586 18.95 -9.14 -20.35
CA ILE A 586 17.51 -9.40 -20.44
C ILE A 586 17.25 -10.85 -20.89
N LYS A 587 17.90 -11.35 -21.94
CA LYS A 587 17.71 -12.72 -22.44
C LYS A 587 18.15 -13.77 -21.42
N SER A 588 19.23 -13.51 -20.69
CA SER A 588 19.80 -14.47 -19.74
C SER A 588 18.90 -14.75 -18.54
N ARG A 589 17.99 -13.83 -18.17
CA ARG A 589 17.11 -13.95 -16.99
C ARG A 589 16.30 -15.25 -16.96
N ARG A 590 15.99 -15.81 -18.15
CA ARG A 590 15.26 -17.08 -18.28
C ARG A 590 15.95 -18.22 -17.53
N TRP A 591 17.28 -18.19 -17.44
CA TRP A 591 18.07 -19.24 -16.80
C TRP A 591 17.90 -19.28 -15.28
N ILE A 592 17.45 -18.18 -14.66
CA ILE A 592 17.16 -18.14 -13.23
C ILE A 592 15.93 -19.00 -12.89
N THR A 593 14.94 -19.03 -13.78
CA THR A 593 13.69 -19.78 -13.59
C THR A 593 13.65 -21.09 -14.37
N ASP A 594 14.60 -21.33 -15.29
CA ASP A 594 14.65 -22.54 -16.11
C ASP A 594 15.05 -23.77 -15.27
N PRO A 595 14.18 -24.78 -15.14
CA PRO A 595 14.52 -26.02 -14.44
C PRO A 595 15.71 -26.79 -15.04
N GLY A 596 16.01 -26.55 -16.32
CA GLY A 596 17.13 -27.16 -17.04
C GLY A 596 18.50 -26.57 -16.71
N PHE A 597 18.56 -25.43 -16.01
CA PHE A 597 19.80 -24.69 -15.75
C PHE A 597 20.92 -25.58 -15.18
N TRP A 598 20.65 -26.33 -14.11
CA TRP A 598 21.65 -27.17 -13.44
C TRP A 598 22.17 -28.29 -14.34
N THR A 599 21.29 -28.89 -15.14
CA THR A 599 21.66 -29.95 -16.08
C THR A 599 22.54 -29.39 -17.20
N GLU A 600 22.15 -28.24 -17.75
CA GLU A 600 22.91 -27.58 -18.81
C GLU A 600 24.28 -27.09 -18.30
N LEU A 601 24.35 -26.56 -17.08
CA LEU A 601 25.61 -26.20 -16.44
C LEU A 601 26.53 -27.41 -16.27
N GLY A 602 26.00 -28.57 -15.85
CA GLY A 602 26.74 -29.82 -15.77
C GLY A 602 27.31 -30.26 -17.13
N LYS A 603 26.53 -30.16 -18.20
CA LYS A 603 26.99 -30.44 -19.57
C LYS A 603 28.09 -29.48 -20.01
N ARG A 604 27.98 -28.19 -19.68
CA ARG A 604 29.01 -27.19 -20.03
C ARG A 604 30.30 -27.35 -19.23
N LEU A 605 30.23 -27.76 -17.96
CA LEU A 605 31.40 -28.08 -17.14
C LEU A 605 32.18 -29.28 -17.67
N THR A 606 31.46 -30.30 -18.14
CA THR A 606 32.06 -31.52 -18.72
C THR A 606 32.47 -31.35 -20.19
N GLY A 607 32.03 -30.27 -20.84
CA GLY A 607 32.28 -30.02 -22.27
C GLY A 607 31.31 -30.75 -23.21
N ALA A 608 30.26 -31.38 -22.68
CA ALA A 608 29.18 -31.99 -23.46
C ALA A 608 28.25 -30.96 -24.12
N SER A 609 28.30 -29.70 -23.68
CA SER A 609 27.62 -28.56 -24.33
C SER A 609 28.59 -27.38 -24.48
N LYS A 610 28.32 -26.50 -25.47
CA LYS A 610 29.13 -25.32 -25.78
C LYS A 610 28.34 -24.03 -25.50
N PRO A 611 29.00 -22.92 -25.12
CA PRO A 611 30.41 -22.82 -24.72
C PRO A 611 30.70 -23.57 -23.41
N LYS A 612 31.93 -24.09 -23.29
CA LYS A 612 32.39 -24.78 -22.08
C LYS A 612 32.46 -23.80 -20.92
N ALA A 613 31.91 -24.17 -19.77
CA ALA A 613 32.04 -23.38 -18.54
C ALA A 613 33.32 -23.77 -17.81
N THR A 614 34.15 -22.78 -17.46
CA THR A 614 35.42 -23.00 -16.74
C THR A 614 35.32 -22.45 -15.33
N VAL A 615 35.63 -23.27 -14.33
CA VAL A 615 35.61 -22.84 -12.92
C VAL A 615 36.88 -22.02 -12.63
N VAL A 616 36.70 -20.74 -12.34
CA VAL A 616 37.76 -19.81 -11.93
C VAL A 616 37.97 -19.87 -10.42
N HIS A 617 36.87 -20.01 -9.65
CA HIS A 617 36.90 -20.14 -8.20
C HIS A 617 35.94 -21.23 -7.72
N GLY A 618 36.31 -21.95 -6.66
CA GLY A 618 35.51 -23.01 -6.05
C GLY A 618 35.91 -24.42 -6.49
N ARG A 619 35.40 -25.44 -5.79
CA ARG A 619 35.75 -26.85 -6.05
C ARG A 619 34.87 -27.46 -7.14
N ILE A 620 35.44 -27.75 -8.31
CA ILE A 620 34.70 -28.32 -9.46
C ILE A 620 34.01 -29.66 -9.15
N ARG A 621 34.65 -30.53 -8.37
CA ARG A 621 34.08 -31.84 -8.01
C ARG A 621 32.76 -31.72 -7.23
N GLN A 622 32.63 -30.71 -6.38
CA GLN A 622 31.39 -30.44 -5.64
C GLN A 622 30.31 -29.90 -6.57
N LEU A 623 30.66 -28.98 -7.47
CA LEU A 623 29.71 -28.41 -8.42
C LEU A 623 29.17 -29.46 -9.41
N LEU A 624 30.00 -30.41 -9.85
CA LEU A 624 29.57 -31.53 -10.70
C LEU A 624 28.55 -32.44 -9.98
N VAL A 625 28.64 -32.61 -8.66
CA VAL A 625 27.63 -33.34 -7.87
C VAL A 625 26.31 -32.57 -7.83
N ILE A 626 26.36 -31.27 -7.53
CA ILE A 626 25.18 -30.39 -7.49
C ILE A 626 24.46 -30.38 -8.86
N CYS A 627 25.23 -30.32 -9.96
CA CYS A 627 24.68 -30.35 -11.31
C CYS A 627 24.21 -31.75 -11.77
N GLY A 628 24.43 -32.80 -10.97
CA GLY A 628 24.06 -34.17 -11.34
C GLY A 628 24.98 -34.81 -12.38
N ALA A 629 26.13 -34.20 -12.67
CA ALA A 629 27.08 -34.64 -13.70
C ALA A 629 28.19 -35.56 -13.16
N ALA A 630 28.25 -35.81 -11.84
CA ALA A 630 29.28 -36.65 -11.21
C ALA A 630 28.94 -38.15 -11.14
N GLY A 631 27.74 -38.57 -11.58
CA GLY A 631 27.30 -39.99 -11.59
C GLY A 631 27.13 -40.64 -10.21
N ARG A 632 27.17 -39.87 -9.12
CA ARG A 632 27.02 -40.31 -7.73
C ARG A 632 26.29 -39.26 -6.90
N ALA A 633 25.62 -39.71 -5.82
CA ALA A 633 24.84 -38.86 -4.92
C ALA A 633 23.73 -38.03 -5.63
N GLU A 634 22.92 -38.69 -6.47
CA GLU A 634 21.84 -38.07 -7.24
C GLU A 634 20.82 -37.33 -6.36
N ASN A 635 20.65 -37.76 -5.11
CA ASN A 635 19.74 -37.15 -4.13
C ASN A 635 20.19 -35.74 -3.69
N LEU A 636 21.46 -35.38 -3.91
CA LEU A 636 22.01 -34.05 -3.62
C LEU A 636 22.02 -33.13 -4.85
N SER A 637 21.53 -33.61 -6.00
CA SER A 637 21.57 -32.87 -7.25
C SER A 637 20.39 -31.92 -7.40
N PHE A 638 20.67 -30.66 -7.69
CA PHE A 638 19.67 -29.64 -8.01
C PHE A 638 18.98 -29.85 -9.37
N ALA A 639 19.49 -30.75 -10.20
CA ALA A 639 18.76 -31.21 -11.38
C ALA A 639 17.49 -32.01 -11.00
N ARG A 640 17.47 -32.65 -9.82
CA ARG A 640 16.31 -33.37 -9.28
C ARG A 640 15.61 -32.62 -8.17
N SER A 641 16.34 -32.17 -7.16
CA SER A 641 15.83 -31.37 -6.04
C SER A 641 15.96 -29.89 -6.37
N ARG A 642 15.00 -29.34 -7.12
CA ARG A 642 15.05 -27.96 -7.64
C ARG A 642 14.96 -26.95 -6.48
N PRO A 643 16.05 -26.24 -6.15
CA PRO A 643 16.00 -25.25 -5.08
C PRO A 643 15.28 -23.99 -5.55
N LEU A 644 14.80 -23.19 -4.61
CA LEU A 644 14.36 -21.83 -4.91
C LEU A 644 15.60 -20.96 -5.09
N VAL A 645 15.79 -20.41 -6.29
CA VAL A 645 16.99 -19.66 -6.66
C VAL A 645 16.75 -18.16 -6.49
N GLN A 646 17.62 -17.50 -5.74
CA GLN A 646 17.72 -16.04 -5.71
C GLN A 646 18.63 -15.58 -6.86
N GLY A 647 18.04 -14.98 -7.89
CA GLY A 647 18.78 -14.52 -9.06
C GLY A 647 19.37 -13.11 -8.90
N THR A 648 20.53 -12.90 -9.50
CA THR A 648 21.09 -11.58 -9.81
C THR A 648 21.40 -11.54 -11.30
N VAL A 649 21.01 -10.49 -12.01
CA VAL A 649 21.45 -10.25 -13.39
C VAL A 649 22.15 -8.90 -13.42
N ALA A 650 23.41 -8.92 -13.84
CA ALA A 650 24.29 -7.76 -13.80
C ALA A 650 24.75 -7.36 -15.20
N ILE A 651 24.76 -6.05 -15.45
CA ILE A 651 25.34 -5.43 -16.64
C ILE A 651 26.64 -4.74 -16.23
N VAL A 652 27.70 -4.98 -16.97
CA VAL A 652 29.02 -4.41 -16.77
C VAL A 652 29.37 -3.60 -18.02
N GLN A 653 29.31 -2.27 -17.90
CA GLN A 653 29.59 -1.37 -19.02
C GLN A 653 30.55 -0.26 -18.58
N PRO A 654 31.88 -0.45 -18.74
CA PRO A 654 32.88 0.55 -18.34
C PRO A 654 32.78 1.86 -19.13
N GLY A 655 32.20 1.82 -20.34
CA GLY A 655 31.97 2.98 -21.16
C GLY A 655 30.96 3.98 -20.59
N LEU A 656 30.09 3.56 -19.67
CA LEU A 656 29.14 4.45 -19.01
C LEU A 656 29.76 5.09 -17.76
N SER A 657 29.78 6.42 -17.65
CA SER A 657 30.08 7.10 -16.38
C SER A 657 28.80 7.47 -15.65
N TYR A 658 28.63 6.96 -14.42
CA TYR A 658 27.45 7.22 -13.60
C TYR A 658 27.28 8.72 -13.30
N LYS A 659 28.38 9.39 -12.90
CA LYS A 659 28.37 10.82 -12.62
C LYS A 659 27.96 11.64 -13.84
N LYS A 660 28.55 11.36 -15.02
CA LYS A 660 28.19 12.05 -16.26
C LYS A 660 26.74 11.78 -16.67
N HIS A 661 26.26 10.54 -16.51
CA HIS A 661 24.88 10.18 -16.84
C HIS A 661 23.89 10.99 -16.01
N ARG A 662 24.08 11.07 -14.69
CA ARG A 662 23.24 11.89 -13.82
C ARG A 662 23.24 13.37 -14.20
N THR A 663 24.42 13.97 -14.40
CA THR A 663 24.51 15.39 -14.80
C THR A 663 23.83 15.64 -16.15
N GLN A 664 24.00 14.75 -17.13
CA GLN A 664 23.39 14.90 -18.45
C GLN A 664 21.88 14.64 -18.45
N LEU A 665 21.39 13.78 -17.54
CA LEU A 665 19.97 13.51 -17.37
C LEU A 665 19.24 14.73 -16.79
N THR A 666 19.85 15.43 -15.83
CA THR A 666 19.34 16.71 -15.31
C THR A 666 19.31 17.80 -16.38
N ALA A 667 20.25 17.76 -17.33
CA ALA A 667 20.29 18.66 -18.49
C ALA A 667 19.46 18.16 -19.68
N GLU A 668 18.62 17.13 -19.50
CA GLU A 668 17.71 16.56 -20.51
C GLU A 668 18.39 16.18 -21.85
N LYS A 669 19.67 15.77 -21.81
CA LYS A 669 20.35 15.33 -23.04
C LYS A 669 19.74 14.03 -23.56
N LEU A 670 19.43 13.98 -24.86
CA LEU A 670 18.78 12.84 -25.51
C LEU A 670 19.47 11.49 -25.23
N SER A 671 20.81 11.43 -25.31
CA SER A 671 21.54 10.19 -25.04
C SER A 671 21.40 9.72 -23.58
N ALA A 672 21.34 10.63 -22.62
CA ALA A 672 21.14 10.30 -21.21
C ALA A 672 19.72 9.79 -20.94
N VAL A 673 18.72 10.40 -21.59
CA VAL A 673 17.32 9.96 -21.57
C VAL A 673 17.20 8.54 -22.16
N GLN A 674 17.79 8.30 -23.33
CA GLN A 674 17.79 6.97 -23.97
C GLN A 674 18.50 5.90 -23.13
N VAL A 675 19.62 6.24 -22.48
CA VAL A 675 20.30 5.33 -21.56
C VAL A 675 19.44 5.03 -20.33
N ARG A 676 18.76 6.04 -19.75
CA ARG A 676 17.79 5.82 -18.66
C ARG A 676 16.68 4.87 -19.10
N ASP A 677 16.11 5.07 -20.28
CA ASP A 677 15.01 4.26 -20.79
C ASP A 677 15.45 2.81 -21.03
N LEU A 678 16.64 2.58 -21.58
CA LEU A 678 17.21 1.24 -21.71
C LEU A 678 17.42 0.56 -20.35
N LEU A 679 17.93 1.28 -19.36
CA LEU A 679 18.09 0.76 -18.00
C LEU A 679 16.75 0.45 -17.33
N THR A 680 15.72 1.23 -17.65
CA THR A 680 14.34 0.99 -17.18
C THR A 680 13.78 -0.29 -17.79
N VAL A 681 13.95 -0.49 -19.10
CA VAL A 681 13.57 -1.74 -19.79
C VAL A 681 14.32 -2.94 -19.19
N PHE A 682 15.61 -2.79 -18.90
CA PHE A 682 16.39 -3.81 -18.21
C PHE A 682 15.83 -4.13 -16.82
N HIS A 683 15.62 -3.10 -16.00
CA HIS A 683 15.04 -3.22 -14.67
C HIS A 683 13.71 -3.99 -14.70
N ASP A 684 12.74 -3.49 -15.48
CA ASP A 684 11.39 -4.03 -15.51
C ASP A 684 11.36 -5.45 -16.07
N SER A 685 12.26 -5.78 -17.00
CA SER A 685 12.38 -7.12 -17.55
C SER A 685 12.92 -8.13 -16.53
N VAL A 686 13.77 -7.68 -15.60
CA VAL A 686 14.56 -8.56 -14.71
C VAL A 686 13.96 -8.64 -13.31
N LEU A 687 13.41 -7.55 -12.77
CA LEU A 687 13.00 -7.41 -11.37
C LEU A 687 12.05 -8.52 -10.88
N GLN A 688 11.22 -9.05 -11.78
CA GLN A 688 10.25 -10.12 -11.46
C GLN A 688 10.92 -11.45 -11.09
N VAL A 689 12.16 -11.69 -11.53
CA VAL A 689 12.85 -12.98 -11.41
C VAL A 689 14.23 -12.89 -10.76
N ALA A 690 14.86 -11.71 -10.77
CA ALA A 690 16.19 -11.50 -10.25
C ALA A 690 16.42 -10.05 -9.85
N ARG A 691 17.43 -9.81 -9.01
CA ARG A 691 17.91 -8.46 -8.69
C ARG A 691 18.71 -7.89 -9.88
N PRO A 692 18.33 -6.74 -10.47
CA PRO A 692 19.12 -6.06 -11.48
C PRO A 692 20.29 -5.30 -10.84
N VAL A 693 21.47 -5.37 -11.47
CA VAL A 693 22.69 -4.70 -11.03
C VAL A 693 23.39 -4.04 -12.21
N MET A 694 23.97 -2.87 -12.00
CA MET A 694 24.82 -2.20 -12.97
C MET A 694 26.21 -1.91 -12.37
N LEU A 695 27.25 -2.36 -13.06
CA LEU A 695 28.65 -1.98 -12.80
C LEU A 695 29.13 -1.06 -13.93
N CYS A 696 29.56 0.14 -13.60
CA CYS A 696 29.94 1.17 -14.57
C CYS A 696 31.18 1.95 -14.13
N SER A 697 31.61 2.94 -14.90
CA SER A 697 32.67 3.87 -14.47
C SER A 697 32.15 4.87 -13.44
N ALA A 698 33.03 5.26 -12.52
CA ALA A 698 32.77 6.29 -11.52
C ALA A 698 32.34 7.65 -12.11
#